data_AF-I0YJQ5-F1
#
_entry.id   AF-I0YJQ5-F1
#
_cell.length_a   1.000
_cell.length_b   1.000
_cell.length_c   1.000
_cell.angle_alpha   90.00
_cell.angle_beta   90.00
_cell.angle_gamma   90.00
#
_symmetry.space_group_name_H-M   'P 1'
#
loop_
_entity.id
_entity.type
_entity.pdbx_description
1 polymer ?
#
loop_
_entity_poly.entity_id
_entity_poly.type
_entity_poly.pdbx_seq_one_letter_code
_entity_poly.pdbx_strand_id
1 'polypeptide(L)'
;MQFRGGPISIAEYMSEVLTNPSAGYYTTRNVFGEAGDFITSPEISQLFGEMVGIWCVWMWHEMGRPHALRLVELGPGRGTLLADLLRSTATFKDFALSVSADLVEVSDALRERQRSALDCSTTATVSDDGVEGHTSGLTGIPVRWHRSLDTVSSDSPAIYIAHEFFDALPVHQFQRTDRGWRERLVDVSDDDSDPLHLRMVLAPNQTPASKLLLSRRLEALPPDADQWLRFLEICPQGMAIAGDLARRVTKEGGAALVIDYGRDRPYPASLAAIRDHGFVNMLSAPGLADLSAHVDFSALRQGVSEATEGAACCHGPIPQAQFLEALGIRERLAALLENASEEEAGHLISSYERLMAQPPIKWLQLQMQIVGENIAHQLQELLKTTDPANRAVIEKEKDRLEEREKKLLQLFGALQTQQAGPAGAVLTAASALPAEPELQKFWYQLAAVKELSTLDSAQFLQLGNNARFPQERNSSLLVRRCYLELSQILLEYLEAEGHTFIITGNPGIGKSLFLYFLMWLLVQLGRTFVWDRRGASAVVLFSPTGVYLVDGKPPLYTAAKTVLVTSPDWDVWKEAKKRPQSLLRHMPTWNWGEVEAARKQIFSTQDEEDVASRYSKWGGIPRFVLQNTDSEDQALLQLALDECTIDNLASGMIDLSSASEISHSLLHQTVEAGYLRGPVVFASDWVQAELINRYLHFTKHKVHDFLAASGGTPTIAAFRGALWERYAHVALQRGGTFSCRDLQDAEAGPFKIELEPCSSSVGLWYLQDITTQLDNGVYGWGRSKNLPAIDAVVQPDKLFQITVLGDHRINAKGLTNAVRAMRGEQQAVQLFFVVPPDVFSRYTKQTLKRIRVDLEAEHVARAGKQFVFRLNF
;
A
#
# COMPACT_ATOMS: atom_id res chain seq x y z
N MET A 1 -0.62 42.30 30.75
CA MET A 1 -0.72 40.87 31.14
C MET A 1 -2.17 40.54 31.41
N GLN A 2 -2.86 39.88 30.49
CA GLN A 2 -4.15 39.24 30.82
C GLN A 2 -3.82 37.96 31.59
N PHE A 3 -4.11 37.93 32.88
CA PHE A 3 -4.12 36.67 33.62
C PHE A 3 -5.25 35.81 33.04
N ARG A 4 -4.90 34.79 32.27
CA ARG A 4 -5.85 33.77 31.81
C ARG A 4 -5.97 32.74 32.92
N GLY A 5 -7.19 32.52 33.41
CA GLY A 5 -7.49 31.51 34.43
C GLY A 5 -7.78 30.17 33.76
N GLY A 6 -6.79 29.27 33.70
CA GLY A 6 -6.96 27.88 33.30
C GLY A 6 -5.99 27.39 32.22
N PRO A 7 -6.07 26.09 31.86
CA PRO A 7 -5.22 25.48 30.84
C PRO A 7 -5.38 26.16 29.47
N ILE A 8 -4.28 26.30 28.73
CA ILE A 8 -4.27 26.88 27.39
C ILE A 8 -4.30 25.79 26.30
N SER A 9 -4.80 26.12 25.11
CA SER A 9 -4.76 25.15 24.01
C SER A 9 -3.33 24.89 23.54
N ILE A 10 -3.10 23.74 22.91
CA ILE A 10 -1.80 23.45 22.26
C ILE A 10 -1.49 24.49 21.18
N ALA A 11 -2.49 24.97 20.45
CA ALA A 11 -2.31 26.02 19.45
C ALA A 11 -1.80 27.34 20.07
N GLU A 12 -2.37 27.74 21.21
CA GLU A 12 -1.89 28.91 21.96
C GLU A 12 -0.47 28.70 22.49
N TYR A 13 -0.20 27.52 23.07
CA TYR A 13 1.12 27.16 23.53
C TYR A 13 2.18 27.21 22.40
N MET A 14 1.86 26.63 21.24
CA MET A 14 2.73 26.62 20.07
C MET A 14 2.99 28.04 19.54
N SER A 15 1.95 28.90 19.52
CA SER A 15 2.08 30.31 19.13
C SER A 15 3.06 31.07 20.05
N GLU A 16 2.92 30.88 21.37
CA GLU A 16 3.80 31.50 22.37
C GLU A 16 5.24 30.97 22.27
N VAL A 17 5.42 29.65 22.08
CA VAL A 17 6.74 29.05 21.95
C VAL A 17 7.47 29.50 20.69
N LEU A 18 6.78 29.59 19.56
CA LEU A 18 7.42 29.88 18.28
C LEU A 18 7.59 31.37 18.01
N THR A 19 6.56 32.17 18.29
CA THR A 19 6.44 33.54 17.76
C THR A 19 6.31 34.65 18.80
N ASN A 20 6.42 34.32 20.11
CA ASN A 20 6.38 35.35 21.14
C ASN A 20 7.47 36.42 20.89
N PRO A 21 7.15 37.72 20.93
CA PRO A 21 8.10 38.79 20.62
C PRO A 21 9.33 38.84 21.56
N SER A 22 9.20 38.35 22.79
CA SER A 22 10.24 38.42 23.82
C SER A 22 11.02 37.11 23.99
N ALA A 23 10.38 35.96 23.75
CA ALA A 23 10.94 34.65 24.09
C ALA A 23 10.69 33.56 23.02
N GLY A 24 10.05 33.90 21.89
CA GLY A 24 9.72 32.96 20.85
C GLY A 24 10.98 32.42 20.15
N TYR A 25 10.91 31.16 19.73
CA TYR A 25 11.99 30.44 19.06
C TYR A 25 12.47 31.18 17.79
N TYR A 26 11.56 31.59 16.90
CA TYR A 26 11.92 32.30 15.66
C TYR A 26 12.26 33.78 15.87
N THR A 27 11.95 34.36 17.03
CA THR A 27 12.20 35.78 17.33
C THR A 27 13.58 36.00 17.95
N THR A 28 14.04 35.09 18.80
CA THR A 28 15.17 35.33 19.70
C THR A 28 16.44 34.56 19.36
N ARG A 29 16.40 33.62 18.40
CA ARG A 29 17.49 32.68 18.13
C ARG A 29 18.00 32.68 16.69
N ASN A 30 19.24 32.23 16.53
CA ASN A 30 19.83 31.90 15.23
C ASN A 30 19.49 30.45 14.88
N VAL A 31 18.33 30.26 14.24
CA VAL A 31 17.66 28.95 14.12
C VAL A 31 17.96 28.16 12.84
N PHE A 32 18.65 28.74 11.85
CA PHE A 32 18.80 28.14 10.50
C PHE A 32 20.27 28.00 10.06
N GLY A 33 20.64 26.84 9.50
CA GLY A 33 21.98 26.51 8.95
C GLY A 33 22.61 25.26 9.58
N GLU A 34 23.85 24.90 9.24
CA GLU A 34 24.57 23.75 9.84
C GLU A 34 24.73 23.83 11.37
N ALA A 35 24.60 25.03 11.93
CA ALA A 35 24.64 25.28 13.38
C ALA A 35 23.23 25.51 14.00
N GLY A 36 22.15 25.39 13.22
CA GLY A 36 20.76 25.47 13.68
C GLY A 36 20.17 24.10 14.00
N ASP A 37 18.98 24.04 14.61
CA ASP A 37 18.36 22.76 15.01
C ASP A 37 17.88 21.93 13.80
N PHE A 38 17.64 22.58 12.65
CA PHE A 38 17.17 21.97 11.40
C PHE A 38 17.89 22.52 10.15
N ILE A 39 18.00 21.69 9.10
CA ILE A 39 18.51 22.06 7.77
C ILE A 39 17.38 21.84 6.75
N THR A 40 16.81 22.92 6.23
CA THR A 40 15.69 22.91 5.27
C THR A 40 16.17 22.62 3.83
N SER A 41 15.26 22.22 2.94
CA SER A 41 15.61 21.86 1.55
C SER A 41 16.42 22.92 0.78
N PRO A 42 16.12 24.23 0.84
CA PRO A 42 16.95 25.27 0.24
C PRO A 42 18.36 25.35 0.80
N GLU A 43 18.55 25.05 2.09
CA GLU A 43 19.88 25.07 2.73
C GLU A 43 20.71 23.82 2.41
N ILE A 44 20.07 22.73 1.98
CA ILE A 44 20.76 21.50 1.54
C ILE A 44 21.43 21.71 0.18
N SER A 45 20.73 22.35 -0.77
CA SER A 45 21.27 22.55 -2.12
C SER A 45 20.56 23.66 -2.89
N GLN A 46 21.35 24.41 -3.65
CA GLN A 46 20.84 25.31 -4.68
C GLN A 46 19.94 24.61 -5.71
N LEU A 47 20.14 23.30 -5.93
CA LEU A 47 19.32 22.50 -6.84
C LEU A 47 17.82 22.64 -6.54
N PHE A 48 17.45 22.73 -5.26
CA PHE A 48 16.06 22.85 -4.87
C PHE A 48 15.44 24.17 -5.36
N GLY A 49 16.08 25.31 -5.05
CA GLY A 49 15.57 26.61 -5.46
C GLY A 49 15.60 26.84 -6.97
N GLU A 50 16.58 26.26 -7.65
CA GLU A 50 16.64 26.27 -9.12
C GLU A 50 15.46 25.51 -9.75
N MET A 51 15.08 24.34 -9.19
CA MET A 51 13.91 23.59 -9.67
C MET A 51 12.61 24.32 -9.42
N VAL A 52 12.43 24.90 -8.22
CA VAL A 52 11.24 25.73 -7.94
C VAL A 52 11.17 26.92 -8.92
N GLY A 53 12.32 27.50 -9.28
CA GLY A 53 12.38 28.53 -10.32
C GLY A 53 11.97 28.05 -11.70
N ILE A 54 12.40 26.87 -12.13
CA ILE A 54 11.92 26.24 -13.39
C ILE A 54 10.40 26.06 -13.35
N TRP A 55 9.85 25.60 -12.23
CA TRP A 55 8.40 25.49 -12.07
C TRP A 55 7.69 26.86 -12.17
N CYS A 56 8.24 27.93 -11.58
CA CYS A 56 7.67 29.27 -11.72
C CYS A 56 7.70 29.79 -13.16
N VAL A 57 8.80 29.56 -13.90
CA VAL A 57 8.90 29.92 -15.32
C VAL A 57 7.90 29.13 -16.15
N TRP A 58 7.74 27.83 -15.87
CA TRP A 58 6.75 26.99 -16.54
C TRP A 58 5.32 27.45 -16.24
N MET A 59 5.00 27.74 -14.98
CA MET A 59 3.67 28.26 -14.62
C MET A 59 3.37 29.61 -15.27
N TRP A 60 4.34 30.53 -15.29
CA TRP A 60 4.20 31.80 -16.01
C TRP A 60 3.92 31.58 -17.51
N HIS A 61 4.56 30.59 -18.11
CA HIS A 61 4.29 30.19 -19.49
C HIS A 61 2.84 29.70 -19.67
N GLU A 62 2.38 28.79 -18.80
CA GLU A 62 1.01 28.25 -18.83
C GLU A 62 -0.05 29.33 -18.56
N MET A 63 0.29 30.37 -17.81
CA MET A 63 -0.54 31.55 -17.58
C MET A 63 -0.61 32.50 -18.80
N GLY A 64 0.01 32.13 -19.93
CA GLY A 64 0.02 32.96 -21.14
C GLY A 64 1.05 34.09 -21.12
N ARG A 65 2.12 33.95 -20.31
CA ARG A 65 3.24 34.90 -20.21
C ARG A 65 2.80 36.32 -19.84
N PRO A 66 2.12 36.52 -18.68
CA PRO A 66 1.68 37.84 -18.27
C PRO A 66 2.85 38.82 -18.17
N HIS A 67 2.61 40.08 -18.55
CA HIS A 67 3.60 41.16 -18.49
C HIS A 67 3.95 41.61 -17.07
N ALA A 68 3.11 41.26 -16.10
CA ALA A 68 3.33 41.48 -14.67
C ALA A 68 2.95 40.21 -13.90
N LEU A 69 3.86 39.72 -13.07
CA LEU A 69 3.70 38.55 -12.23
C LEU A 69 4.31 38.81 -10.86
N ARG A 70 3.59 38.48 -9.79
CA ARG A 70 4.14 38.52 -8.43
C ARG A 70 4.58 37.15 -7.98
N LEU A 71 5.80 37.04 -7.46
CA LEU A 71 6.28 35.88 -6.72
C LEU A 71 6.09 36.17 -5.23
N VAL A 72 5.23 35.42 -4.57
CA VAL A 72 4.90 35.64 -3.16
C VAL A 72 5.39 34.46 -2.33
N GLU A 73 6.35 34.67 -1.44
CA GLU A 73 6.86 33.62 -0.56
C GLU A 73 6.33 33.80 0.87
N LEU A 74 5.70 32.76 1.41
CA LEU A 74 5.20 32.72 2.78
C LEU A 74 6.24 32.07 3.69
N GLY A 75 6.72 32.81 4.70
CA GLY A 75 7.76 32.32 5.62
C GLY A 75 9.08 32.00 4.90
N PRO A 76 9.80 32.98 4.35
CA PRO A 76 10.98 32.75 3.50
C PRO A 76 12.21 32.19 4.23
N GLY A 77 12.14 32.06 5.57
CA GLY A 77 13.28 31.72 6.41
C GLY A 77 14.43 32.69 6.19
N ARG A 78 15.56 32.20 5.65
CA ARG A 78 16.75 33.02 5.34
C ARG A 78 16.67 33.77 4.01
N GLY A 79 15.67 33.48 3.16
CA GLY A 79 15.54 34.02 1.81
C GLY A 79 16.34 33.25 0.75
N THR A 80 16.95 32.12 1.11
CA THR A 80 17.80 31.30 0.24
C THR A 80 17.03 30.75 -0.98
N LEU A 81 15.79 30.28 -0.76
CA LEU A 81 14.93 29.75 -1.82
C LEU A 81 14.70 30.79 -2.92
N LEU A 82 14.23 31.99 -2.55
CA LEU A 82 14.02 33.07 -3.51
C LEU A 82 15.33 33.53 -4.14
N ALA A 83 16.44 33.60 -3.40
CA ALA A 83 17.73 33.99 -3.97
C ALA A 83 18.16 33.04 -5.10
N ASP A 84 18.07 31.73 -4.89
CA ASP A 84 18.39 30.71 -5.91
C ASP A 84 17.43 30.74 -7.09
N LEU A 85 16.14 30.93 -6.81
CA LEU A 85 15.10 31.08 -7.83
C LEU A 85 15.40 32.28 -8.73
N LEU A 86 15.65 33.46 -8.17
CA LEU A 86 15.92 34.67 -8.94
C LEU A 86 17.23 34.56 -9.73
N ARG A 87 18.29 34.06 -9.10
CA ARG A 87 19.59 33.85 -9.74
C ARG A 87 19.48 32.94 -10.97
N SER A 88 18.78 31.81 -10.85
CA SER A 88 18.67 30.83 -11.93
C SER A 88 17.72 31.25 -13.05
N THR A 89 16.63 31.93 -12.69
CA THR A 89 15.62 32.36 -13.66
C THR A 89 15.98 33.66 -14.40
N ALA A 90 17.04 34.37 -13.97
CA ALA A 90 17.54 35.58 -14.63
C ALA A 90 17.88 35.40 -16.12
N THR A 91 18.21 34.18 -16.53
CA THR A 91 18.48 33.85 -17.94
C THR A 91 17.23 33.94 -18.83
N PHE A 92 16.04 33.76 -18.26
CA PHE A 92 14.75 33.92 -18.93
C PHE A 92 14.32 35.40 -18.90
N LYS A 93 14.90 36.21 -19.80
CA LYS A 93 14.74 37.68 -19.81
C LYS A 93 13.28 38.15 -19.73
N ASP A 94 12.38 37.55 -20.50
CA ASP A 94 10.96 37.94 -20.52
C ASP A 94 10.28 37.67 -19.17
N PHE A 95 10.60 36.54 -18.54
CA PHE A 95 10.12 36.23 -17.20
C PHE A 95 10.69 37.21 -16.17
N ALA A 96 12.01 37.42 -16.17
CA ALA A 96 12.68 38.31 -15.23
C ALA A 96 12.17 39.76 -15.31
N LEU A 97 11.83 40.25 -16.52
CA LEU A 97 11.26 41.59 -16.72
C LEU A 97 9.80 41.70 -16.24
N SER A 98 9.08 40.58 -16.12
CA SER A 98 7.69 40.56 -15.68
C SER A 98 7.51 40.40 -14.17
N VAL A 99 8.58 40.05 -13.44
CA VAL A 99 8.49 39.58 -12.06
C VAL A 99 8.79 40.68 -11.02
N SER A 100 7.99 40.71 -9.95
CA SER A 100 8.36 41.32 -8.67
C SER A 100 8.16 40.33 -7.52
N ALA A 101 8.92 40.46 -6.44
CA ALA A 101 8.85 39.56 -5.29
C ALA A 101 8.22 40.23 -4.06
N ASP A 102 7.34 39.51 -3.37
CA ASP A 102 6.70 39.90 -2.11
C ASP A 102 6.95 38.80 -1.06
N LEU A 103 7.65 39.13 0.04
CA LEU A 103 7.97 38.18 1.12
C LEU A 103 7.06 38.43 2.32
N VAL A 104 6.33 37.42 2.77
CA VAL A 104 5.46 37.49 3.96
C VAL A 104 6.21 36.95 5.18
N GLU A 105 6.73 37.85 6.01
CA GLU A 105 7.59 37.54 7.16
C GLU A 105 7.21 38.43 8.36
N VAL A 106 7.06 37.84 9.54
CA VAL A 106 6.73 38.57 10.77
C VAL A 106 7.98 39.04 11.52
N SER A 107 9.07 38.29 11.45
CA SER A 107 10.32 38.50 12.18
C SER A 107 11.19 39.59 11.56
N ASP A 108 11.47 40.65 12.32
CA ASP A 108 12.38 41.72 11.91
C ASP A 108 13.82 41.23 11.68
N ALA A 109 14.27 40.26 12.46
CA ALA A 109 15.61 39.68 12.32
C ALA A 109 15.75 38.86 11.02
N LEU A 110 14.72 38.10 10.63
CA LEU A 110 14.73 37.33 9.38
C LEU A 110 14.59 38.24 8.16
N ARG A 111 13.79 39.31 8.22
CA ARG A 111 13.74 40.33 7.16
C ARG A 111 15.12 40.87 6.82
N GLU A 112 15.92 41.22 7.83
CA GLU A 112 17.27 41.76 7.60
C GLU A 112 18.21 40.74 6.93
N ARG A 113 18.08 39.46 7.30
CA ARG A 113 18.82 38.37 6.64
C ARG A 113 18.38 38.18 5.19
N GLN A 114 17.07 38.23 4.93
CA GLN A 114 16.51 38.11 3.59
C GLN A 114 16.98 39.27 2.70
N ARG A 115 17.01 40.51 3.22
CA ARG A 115 17.58 41.68 2.50
C ARG A 115 19.02 41.44 2.09
N SER A 116 19.82 40.89 3.01
CA SER A 116 21.22 40.55 2.75
C SER A 116 21.36 39.42 1.72
N ALA A 117 20.56 38.36 1.82
CA ALA A 117 20.57 37.22 0.89
C ALA A 117 20.17 37.62 -0.55
N LEU A 118 19.27 38.60 -0.68
CA LEU A 118 18.81 39.11 -1.98
C LEU A 118 19.65 40.28 -2.52
N ASP A 119 20.76 40.62 -1.85
CA ASP A 119 21.66 41.74 -2.18
C ASP A 119 20.91 43.06 -2.39
N CYS A 120 19.98 43.39 -1.48
CA CYS A 120 19.12 44.56 -1.64
C CYS A 120 19.87 45.89 -1.49
N SER A 121 19.57 46.85 -2.36
CA SER A 121 20.12 48.20 -2.26
C SER A 121 19.71 48.91 -0.96
N THR A 122 20.63 49.72 -0.40
CA THR A 122 20.43 50.48 0.86
C THR A 122 19.40 51.60 0.78
N THR A 123 18.95 51.98 -0.42
CA THR A 123 17.89 52.97 -0.61
C THR A 123 16.52 52.28 -0.70
N ALA A 124 15.78 52.31 0.41
CA ALA A 124 14.40 51.84 0.48
C ALA A 124 13.44 52.90 -0.09
N THR A 125 12.48 52.47 -0.91
CA THR A 125 11.28 53.27 -1.23
C THR A 125 10.16 52.80 -0.33
N VAL A 126 9.65 53.69 0.53
CA VAL A 126 8.50 53.40 1.41
C VAL A 126 7.25 53.91 0.71
N SER A 127 6.26 53.04 0.50
CA SER A 127 4.94 53.45 -0.01
C SER A 127 4.11 54.15 1.07
N ASP A 128 3.06 54.87 0.67
CA ASP A 128 2.13 55.54 1.60
C ASP A 128 1.48 54.58 2.62
N ASP A 129 1.43 53.28 2.29
CA ASP A 129 0.90 52.20 3.14
C ASP A 129 1.94 51.60 4.10
N GLY A 130 3.15 52.16 4.16
CA GLY A 130 4.22 51.71 5.05
C GLY A 130 4.92 50.43 4.61
N VAL A 131 4.73 49.99 3.36
CA VAL A 131 5.40 48.81 2.79
C VAL A 131 6.78 49.21 2.29
N GLU A 132 7.80 48.53 2.79
CA GLU A 132 9.20 48.78 2.45
C GLU A 132 9.56 48.05 1.15
N GLY A 133 9.94 48.81 0.12
CA GLY A 133 10.34 48.30 -1.19
C GLY A 133 11.83 48.52 -1.46
N HIS A 134 12.50 47.48 -1.95
CA HIS A 134 13.90 47.48 -2.36
C HIS A 134 14.04 46.94 -3.79
N THR A 135 15.25 47.03 -4.34
CA THR A 135 15.64 46.36 -5.59
C THR A 135 16.69 45.30 -5.27
N SER A 136 16.49 44.07 -5.73
CA SER A 136 17.48 42.99 -5.54
C SER A 136 18.70 43.22 -6.42
N GLY A 137 19.90 43.22 -5.85
CA GLY A 137 21.17 43.32 -6.57
C GLY A 137 21.47 42.11 -7.44
N LEU A 138 20.85 40.96 -7.16
CA LEU A 138 21.02 39.72 -7.93
C LEU A 138 20.49 39.84 -9.36
N THR A 139 19.37 40.55 -9.55
CA THR A 139 18.62 40.55 -10.82
C THR A 139 18.02 41.89 -11.21
N GLY A 140 17.98 42.87 -10.31
CA GLY A 140 17.34 44.17 -10.51
C GLY A 140 15.82 44.16 -10.31
N ILE A 141 15.23 43.06 -9.82
CA ILE A 141 13.77 43.00 -9.62
C ILE A 141 13.33 43.76 -8.35
N PRO A 142 12.11 44.32 -8.32
CA PRO A 142 11.53 44.89 -7.11
C PRO A 142 11.22 43.81 -6.07
N VAL A 143 11.55 44.08 -4.80
CA VAL A 143 11.30 43.19 -3.65
C VAL A 143 10.61 43.96 -2.55
N ARG A 144 9.56 43.40 -1.94
CA ARG A 144 8.83 44.01 -0.82
C ARG A 144 8.62 43.03 0.33
N TRP A 145 8.54 43.55 1.54
CA TRP A 145 8.24 42.76 2.74
C TRP A 145 6.89 43.12 3.35
N HIS A 146 6.15 42.08 3.72
CA HIS A 146 4.80 42.16 4.26
C HIS A 146 4.74 41.42 5.60
N ARG A 147 4.02 41.96 6.58
CA ARG A 147 3.77 41.26 7.86
C ARG A 147 2.61 40.26 7.78
N SER A 148 1.75 40.41 6.77
CA SER A 148 0.59 39.55 6.54
C SER A 148 0.36 39.39 5.04
N LEU A 149 -0.21 38.27 4.63
CA LEU A 149 -0.64 38.05 3.26
C LEU A 149 -1.65 39.11 2.79
N ASP A 150 -2.42 39.70 3.71
CA ASP A 150 -3.45 40.71 3.41
C ASP A 150 -2.92 42.00 2.81
N THR A 151 -1.67 42.38 3.13
CA THR A 151 -1.04 43.60 2.62
C THR A 151 -0.41 43.40 1.24
N VAL A 152 -0.32 42.15 0.77
CA VAL A 152 0.13 41.84 -0.59
C VAL A 152 -0.95 42.27 -1.57
N SER A 153 -0.57 43.05 -2.60
CA SER A 153 -1.47 43.61 -3.63
C SER A 153 -2.35 42.53 -4.29
N SER A 154 -3.38 42.96 -5.01
CA SER A 154 -4.27 42.06 -5.78
C SER A 154 -4.49 42.52 -7.21
N ASP A 155 -3.52 43.24 -7.76
CA ASP A 155 -3.61 43.96 -9.06
C ASP A 155 -3.07 43.17 -10.27
N SER A 156 -2.42 42.05 -10.02
CA SER A 156 -1.71 41.26 -11.04
C SER A 156 -1.69 39.77 -10.67
N PRO A 157 -1.55 38.87 -11.63
CA PRO A 157 -1.44 37.44 -11.34
C PRO A 157 -0.26 37.13 -10.41
N ALA A 158 -0.39 36.10 -9.58
CA ALA A 158 0.62 35.77 -8.59
C ALA A 158 0.91 34.27 -8.51
N ILE A 159 2.17 33.94 -8.26
CA ILE A 159 2.63 32.60 -7.87
C ILE A 159 2.98 32.65 -6.38
N TYR A 160 2.27 31.87 -5.58
CA TYR A 160 2.49 31.74 -4.14
C TYR A 160 3.34 30.51 -3.84
N ILE A 161 4.33 30.65 -2.96
CA ILE A 161 5.22 29.56 -2.53
C ILE A 161 5.18 29.50 -1.00
N ALA A 162 4.86 28.33 -0.45
CA ALA A 162 4.90 28.06 0.97
C ALA A 162 5.70 26.78 1.19
N HIS A 163 6.93 26.92 1.67
CA HIS A 163 7.87 25.83 1.87
C HIS A 163 8.19 25.67 3.35
N GLU A 164 7.86 24.52 3.96
CA GLU A 164 8.02 24.28 5.40
C GLU A 164 7.42 25.45 6.22
N PHE A 165 6.21 25.85 5.83
CA PHE A 165 5.47 26.98 6.41
C PHE A 165 4.27 26.51 7.22
N PHE A 166 3.58 25.46 6.74
CA PHE A 166 2.33 25.01 7.34
C PHE A 166 2.57 24.09 8.55
N ASP A 167 3.71 23.42 8.63
CA ASP A 167 4.09 22.60 9.79
C ASP A 167 4.40 23.41 11.06
N ALA A 168 4.87 24.65 10.88
CA ALA A 168 5.10 25.62 11.96
C ALA A 168 3.81 26.32 12.43
N LEU A 169 2.66 26.07 11.78
CA LEU A 169 1.40 26.72 12.16
C LEU A 169 0.73 26.03 13.37
N PRO A 170 0.19 26.81 14.32
CA PRO A 170 -0.50 26.30 15.51
C PRO A 170 -1.59 25.24 15.25
N VAL A 171 -1.44 24.07 15.88
CA VAL A 171 -2.40 22.96 15.79
C VAL A 171 -3.22 22.79 17.08
N HIS A 172 -4.51 22.49 16.93
CA HIS A 172 -5.33 21.96 18.01
C HIS A 172 -5.26 20.42 17.97
N GLN A 173 -5.17 19.77 19.13
CA GLN A 173 -5.29 18.31 19.23
C GLN A 173 -6.55 17.91 19.98
N PHE A 174 -7.30 16.96 19.42
CA PHE A 174 -8.48 16.37 20.03
C PHE A 174 -8.25 14.88 20.28
N GLN A 175 -8.76 14.38 21.41
CA GLN A 175 -8.69 12.98 21.81
C GLN A 175 -10.10 12.46 22.08
N ARG A 176 -10.41 11.27 21.56
CA ARG A 176 -11.67 10.57 21.83
C ARG A 176 -11.59 9.89 23.20
N THR A 177 -12.60 10.13 24.04
CA THR A 177 -12.76 9.52 25.36
C THR A 177 -14.12 8.82 25.46
N ASP A 178 -14.36 8.07 26.54
CA ASP A 178 -15.68 7.48 26.82
C ASP A 178 -16.80 8.53 26.96
N ARG A 179 -16.44 9.79 27.22
CA ARG A 179 -17.37 10.93 27.31
C ARG A 179 -17.42 11.75 26.02
N GLY A 180 -16.92 11.20 24.92
CA GLY A 180 -16.78 11.86 23.62
C GLY A 180 -15.43 12.55 23.44
N TRP A 181 -15.30 13.34 22.37
CA TRP A 181 -14.09 14.08 22.05
C TRP A 181 -13.79 15.18 23.07
N ARG A 182 -12.51 15.33 23.44
CA ARG A 182 -11.98 16.39 24.30
C ARG A 182 -10.74 17.00 23.69
N GLU A 183 -10.57 18.31 23.86
CA GLU A 183 -9.36 19.00 23.45
C GLU A 183 -8.22 18.72 24.44
N ARG A 184 -7.01 18.53 23.93
CA ARG A 184 -5.79 18.47 24.73
C ARG A 184 -5.27 19.89 24.96
N LEU A 185 -4.96 20.20 26.22
CA LEU A 185 -4.53 21.52 26.70
C LEU A 185 -3.21 21.38 27.46
N VAL A 186 -2.51 22.51 27.65
CA VAL A 186 -1.33 22.64 28.50
C VAL A 186 -1.73 23.38 29.78
N ASP A 187 -1.42 22.77 30.93
CA ASP A 187 -1.73 23.29 32.26
C ASP A 187 -0.49 23.34 33.13
N VAL A 188 -0.59 24.03 34.27
CA VAL A 188 0.43 23.99 35.31
C VAL A 188 0.31 22.68 36.10
N SER A 189 1.45 22.10 36.46
CA SER A 189 1.59 20.92 37.30
C SER A 189 1.92 21.34 38.73
N ASP A 190 1.31 20.67 39.72
CA ASP A 190 1.69 20.83 41.14
C ASP A 190 2.90 19.95 41.51
N ASP A 191 3.51 19.28 40.53
CA ASP A 191 4.67 18.40 40.69
C ASP A 191 5.96 19.22 40.57
N ASP A 192 6.82 19.13 41.59
CA ASP A 192 8.12 19.83 41.68
C ASP A 192 9.26 19.14 40.91
N SER A 193 8.99 18.01 40.23
CA SER A 193 10.02 17.26 39.49
C SER A 193 10.43 17.89 38.15
N ASP A 194 9.61 18.79 37.58
CA ASP A 194 9.93 19.54 36.36
C ASP A 194 10.07 21.04 36.68
N PRO A 195 11.21 21.69 36.40
CA PRO A 195 11.47 23.09 36.76
C PRO A 195 10.51 24.10 36.11
N LEU A 196 9.77 23.72 35.07
CA LEU A 196 8.79 24.57 34.40
C LEU A 196 7.34 24.28 34.81
N HIS A 197 7.11 23.20 35.57
CA HIS A 197 5.80 22.82 36.09
C HIS A 197 4.70 22.80 35.02
N LEU A 198 4.95 22.27 33.82
CA LEU A 198 3.93 22.14 32.75
C LEU A 198 3.48 20.70 32.57
N ARG A 199 2.19 20.49 32.26
CA ARG A 199 1.63 19.17 31.95
C ARG A 199 0.57 19.23 30.86
N MET A 200 0.40 18.11 30.16
CA MET A 200 -0.72 17.89 29.25
C MET A 200 -1.97 17.48 30.03
N VAL A 201 -3.11 18.14 29.76
CA VAL A 201 -4.41 17.80 30.34
C VAL A 201 -5.48 17.68 29.27
N LEU A 202 -6.61 17.06 29.61
CA LEU A 202 -7.81 17.04 28.77
C LEU A 202 -8.82 18.06 29.26
N ALA A 203 -9.43 18.80 28.35
CA ALA A 203 -10.54 19.67 28.67
C ALA A 203 -11.66 18.87 29.36
N PRO A 204 -12.26 19.36 30.47
CA PRO A 204 -13.32 18.63 31.15
C PRO A 204 -14.60 18.55 30.29
N ASN A 205 -14.87 19.61 29.53
CA ASN A 205 -16.02 19.77 28.66
C ASN A 205 -15.58 20.12 27.22
N GLN A 206 -16.52 20.10 26.28
CA GLN A 206 -16.29 20.62 24.94
C GLN A 206 -15.91 22.10 24.98
N THR A 207 -14.74 22.42 24.44
CA THR A 207 -14.26 23.79 24.20
C THR A 207 -14.91 24.39 22.94
N PRO A 208 -14.86 25.73 22.74
CA PRO A 208 -15.29 26.34 21.48
C PRO A 208 -14.61 25.74 20.25
N ALA A 209 -13.29 25.49 20.33
CA ALA A 209 -12.53 24.83 19.27
C ALA A 209 -13.06 23.43 18.95
N SER A 210 -13.39 22.63 19.99
CA SER A 210 -13.97 21.29 19.79
C SER A 210 -15.39 21.31 19.21
N LYS A 211 -16.14 22.40 19.32
CA LYS A 211 -17.48 22.51 18.70
C LYS A 211 -17.39 22.91 17.22
N LEU A 212 -16.50 23.85 16.92
CA LEU A 212 -16.37 24.46 15.59
C LEU A 212 -15.44 23.67 14.66
N LEU A 213 -14.23 23.36 15.12
CA LEU A 213 -13.19 22.78 14.28
C LEU A 213 -13.39 21.28 14.07
N LEU A 214 -13.65 20.56 15.17
CA LEU A 214 -13.78 19.11 15.15
C LEU A 214 -15.01 18.65 14.34
N SER A 215 -16.18 19.25 14.57
CA SER A 215 -17.41 18.90 13.84
C SER A 215 -17.22 19.12 12.33
N ARG A 216 -16.74 20.31 11.95
CA ARG A 216 -16.44 20.67 10.55
C ARG A 216 -15.44 19.71 9.91
N ARG A 217 -14.44 19.24 10.65
CA ARG A 217 -13.44 18.31 10.11
C ARG A 217 -13.97 16.89 9.98
N LEU A 218 -14.70 16.37 10.97
CA LEU A 218 -15.29 15.03 10.94
C LEU A 218 -16.33 14.89 9.82
N GLU A 219 -17.11 15.92 9.53
CA GLU A 219 -18.08 15.94 8.42
C GLU A 219 -17.41 15.80 7.04
N ALA A 220 -16.18 16.29 6.90
CA ALA A 220 -15.40 16.21 5.66
C ALA A 220 -14.56 14.93 5.53
N LEU A 221 -14.63 14.03 6.52
CA LEU A 221 -13.97 12.73 6.50
C LEU A 221 -14.97 11.61 6.12
N PRO A 222 -14.50 10.40 5.79
CA PRO A 222 -15.38 9.27 5.51
C PRO A 222 -16.42 9.07 6.63
N PRO A 223 -17.66 8.63 6.32
CA PRO A 223 -18.75 8.56 7.32
C PRO A 223 -18.45 7.67 8.54
N ASP A 224 -17.51 6.74 8.42
CA ASP A 224 -17.05 5.84 9.47
C ASP A 224 -15.82 6.38 10.24
N ALA A 225 -15.25 7.52 9.84
CA ALA A 225 -14.03 8.08 10.42
C ALA A 225 -14.13 8.28 11.94
N ASP A 226 -15.28 8.74 12.43
CA ASP A 226 -15.53 8.89 13.85
C ASP A 226 -15.41 7.55 14.62
N GLN A 227 -15.66 6.40 13.98
CA GLN A 227 -15.68 5.11 14.65
C GLN A 227 -14.28 4.56 14.97
N TRP A 228 -13.28 4.91 14.15
CA TRP A 228 -11.89 4.43 14.32
C TRP A 228 -10.89 5.52 14.71
N LEU A 229 -11.20 6.81 14.51
CA LEU A 229 -10.35 7.91 14.96
C LEU A 229 -10.34 8.01 16.49
N ARG A 230 -9.14 7.95 17.08
CA ARG A 230 -8.90 8.16 18.51
C ARG A 230 -8.27 9.52 18.82
N PHE A 231 -7.55 10.09 17.86
CA PHE A 231 -6.93 11.39 17.96
C PHE A 231 -7.06 12.13 16.63
N LEU A 232 -7.09 13.46 16.69
CA LEU A 232 -7.18 14.32 15.52
C LEU A 232 -6.46 15.64 15.76
N GLU A 233 -5.56 15.99 14.85
CA GLU A 233 -4.92 17.31 14.81
C GLU A 233 -5.60 18.19 13.75
N ILE A 234 -5.86 19.46 14.09
CA ILE A 234 -6.49 20.42 13.18
C ILE A 234 -5.71 21.73 13.22
N CYS A 235 -5.23 22.20 12.07
CA CYS A 235 -4.61 23.51 11.89
C CYS A 235 -5.61 24.49 11.25
N PRO A 236 -6.41 25.23 12.03
CA PRO A 236 -7.42 26.14 11.48
C PRO A 236 -6.80 27.30 10.68
N GLN A 237 -5.63 27.78 11.10
CA GLN A 237 -4.90 28.84 10.40
C GLN A 237 -4.41 28.36 9.03
N GLY A 238 -3.86 27.14 8.95
CA GLY A 238 -3.46 26.53 7.67
C GLY A 238 -4.64 26.38 6.71
N MET A 239 -5.79 25.91 7.19
CA MET A 239 -7.01 25.81 6.37
C MET A 239 -7.47 27.20 5.86
N ALA A 240 -7.41 28.22 6.71
CA ALA A 240 -7.77 29.59 6.34
C ALA A 240 -6.82 30.15 5.27
N ILE A 241 -5.51 30.06 5.48
CA ILE A 241 -4.50 30.54 4.52
C ILE A 241 -4.64 29.82 3.19
N ALA A 242 -4.85 28.50 3.17
CA ALA A 242 -5.10 27.76 1.93
C ALA A 242 -6.35 28.26 1.19
N GLY A 243 -7.42 28.55 1.93
CA GLY A 243 -8.63 29.17 1.38
C GLY A 243 -8.39 30.59 0.84
N ASP A 244 -7.57 31.40 1.51
CA ASP A 244 -7.22 32.76 1.11
C ASP A 244 -6.39 32.76 -0.17
N LEU A 245 -5.39 31.88 -0.25
CA LEU A 245 -4.59 31.63 -1.46
C LEU A 245 -5.49 31.23 -2.62
N ALA A 246 -6.44 30.32 -2.39
CA ALA A 246 -7.38 29.88 -3.41
C ALA A 246 -8.26 31.03 -3.92
N ARG A 247 -8.77 31.89 -3.04
CA ARG A 247 -9.57 33.07 -3.44
C ARG A 247 -8.74 34.03 -4.28
N ARG A 248 -7.48 34.29 -3.89
CA ARG A 248 -6.57 35.16 -4.65
C ARG A 248 -6.25 34.58 -6.02
N VAL A 249 -5.86 33.31 -6.09
CA VAL A 249 -5.60 32.61 -7.37
C VAL A 249 -6.83 32.63 -8.28
N THR A 250 -8.04 32.40 -7.72
CA THR A 250 -9.29 32.43 -8.49
C THR A 250 -9.62 33.83 -9.01
N LYS A 251 -9.35 34.87 -8.22
CA LYS A 251 -9.67 36.27 -8.56
C LYS A 251 -8.66 36.90 -9.51
N GLU A 252 -7.37 36.66 -9.27
CA GLU A 252 -6.26 37.39 -9.90
C GLU A 252 -5.58 36.57 -11.02
N GLY A 253 -5.86 35.27 -11.08
CA GLY A 253 -5.07 34.33 -11.86
C GLY A 253 -3.75 34.01 -11.16
N GLY A 254 -3.25 32.78 -11.33
CA GLY A 254 -2.05 32.37 -10.63
C GLY A 254 -1.99 30.90 -10.30
N ALA A 255 -1.06 30.57 -9.41
CA ALA A 255 -0.94 29.25 -8.81
C ALA A 255 -0.34 29.37 -7.40
N ALA A 256 -0.56 28.35 -6.57
CA ALA A 256 0.13 28.23 -5.29
C ALA A 256 0.82 26.87 -5.18
N LEU A 257 2.02 26.86 -4.62
CA LEU A 257 2.85 25.69 -4.38
C LEU A 257 3.07 25.54 -2.88
N VAL A 258 2.52 24.48 -2.30
CA VAL A 258 2.70 24.14 -0.87
C VAL A 258 3.57 22.90 -0.76
N ILE A 259 4.65 23.02 0.02
CA ILE A 259 5.72 22.03 0.15
C ILE A 259 5.93 21.78 1.63
N ASP A 260 5.52 20.62 2.12
CA ASP A 260 5.57 20.38 3.56
C ASP A 260 5.55 18.88 3.94
N TYR A 261 6.00 18.55 5.15
CA TYR A 261 5.97 17.19 5.69
C TYR A 261 4.53 16.80 6.03
N GLY A 262 3.91 15.86 5.29
CA GLY A 262 2.48 15.65 5.45
C GLY A 262 1.88 14.46 4.72
N ARG A 263 0.56 14.30 4.86
CA ARG A 263 -0.25 13.24 4.21
C ARG A 263 -1.59 13.78 3.74
N ASP A 264 -2.20 13.11 2.77
CA ASP A 264 -3.55 13.43 2.27
C ASP A 264 -4.64 12.76 3.14
N ARG A 265 -4.46 12.84 4.46
CA ARG A 265 -5.36 12.34 5.50
C ARG A 265 -4.90 12.86 6.86
N PRO A 266 -5.78 12.92 7.88
CA PRO A 266 -5.41 13.38 9.21
C PRO A 266 -4.33 12.53 9.89
N TYR A 267 -3.56 13.18 10.77
CA TYR A 267 -2.64 12.52 11.69
C TYR A 267 -3.31 12.29 13.06
N PRO A 268 -3.03 11.13 13.71
CA PRO A 268 -3.44 10.92 15.10
C PRO A 268 -2.67 11.86 16.05
N ALA A 269 -1.34 11.89 15.97
CA ALA A 269 -0.49 12.81 16.70
C ALA A 269 0.84 12.96 15.94
N SER A 270 1.22 14.19 15.61
CA SER A 270 2.44 14.48 14.87
C SER A 270 3.24 15.65 15.44
N LEU A 271 2.63 16.48 16.30
CA LEU A 271 3.33 17.55 16.98
C LEU A 271 4.56 17.02 17.73
N ALA A 272 5.73 17.53 17.37
CA ALA A 272 7.01 17.17 17.94
C ALA A 272 7.81 18.43 18.31
N ALA A 273 8.75 18.25 19.25
CA ALA A 273 9.73 19.27 19.59
C ALA A 273 11.13 18.78 19.23
N ILE A 274 11.91 19.62 18.55
CA ILE A 274 13.24 19.29 18.05
C ILE A 274 14.25 20.29 18.62
N ARG A 275 15.35 19.79 19.16
CA ARG A 275 16.49 20.60 19.64
C ARG A 275 17.78 19.81 19.50
N ASP A 276 18.85 20.47 19.08
CA ASP A 276 20.19 19.86 18.91
C ASP A 276 20.14 18.58 18.04
N HIS A 277 19.34 18.61 16.96
CA HIS A 277 19.06 17.48 16.06
C HIS A 277 18.41 16.25 16.72
N GLY A 278 17.81 16.39 17.90
CA GLY A 278 17.10 15.32 18.62
C GLY A 278 15.67 15.69 19.00
N PHE A 279 14.81 14.67 19.14
CA PHE A 279 13.48 14.86 19.69
C PHE A 279 13.55 15.08 21.20
N VAL A 280 12.90 16.15 21.66
CA VAL A 280 12.79 16.50 23.08
C VAL A 280 11.32 16.54 23.50
N ASN A 281 11.07 16.51 24.82
CA ASN A 281 9.73 16.74 25.31
C ASN A 281 9.35 18.21 25.07
N MET A 282 8.23 18.44 24.37
CA MET A 282 7.75 19.79 24.03
C MET A 282 7.61 20.72 25.24
N LEU A 283 7.27 20.18 26.42
CA LEU A 283 7.05 20.98 27.64
C LEU A 283 8.34 21.30 28.39
N SER A 284 9.46 20.64 28.07
CA SER A 284 10.70 20.71 28.86
C SER A 284 11.55 21.95 28.62
N ALA A 285 11.40 22.61 27.46
CA ALA A 285 12.18 23.79 27.11
C ALA A 285 11.43 24.73 26.13
N PRO A 286 10.27 25.28 26.51
CA PRO A 286 9.47 26.17 25.68
C PRO A 286 10.31 27.37 25.21
N GLY A 287 10.26 27.68 23.91
CA GLY A 287 11.04 28.74 23.26
C GLY A 287 12.49 28.37 22.95
N LEU A 288 12.98 27.22 23.44
CA LEU A 288 14.34 26.74 23.18
C LEU A 288 14.40 25.53 22.23
N ALA A 289 13.25 24.96 21.88
CA ALA A 289 13.09 23.88 20.91
C ALA A 289 12.13 24.32 19.82
N ASP A 290 12.38 23.87 18.59
CA ASP A 290 11.48 24.07 17.46
C ASP A 290 10.27 23.15 17.60
N LEU A 291 9.07 23.66 17.34
CA LEU A 291 7.83 22.88 17.38
C LEU A 291 7.27 22.77 15.96
N SER A 292 7.09 21.54 15.48
CA SER A 292 6.49 21.28 14.17
C SER A 292 5.44 20.18 14.25
N ALA A 293 4.43 20.28 13.39
CA ALA A 293 3.39 19.27 13.23
C ALA A 293 3.25 18.89 11.75
N HIS A 294 3.04 17.62 11.44
CA HIS A 294 2.84 17.21 10.06
C HIS A 294 1.54 17.80 9.48
N VAL A 295 1.62 18.20 8.21
CA VAL A 295 0.51 18.83 7.49
C VAL A 295 -0.52 17.80 7.02
N ASP A 296 -1.79 18.04 7.36
CA ASP A 296 -2.94 17.36 6.77
C ASP A 296 -3.34 18.06 5.46
N PHE A 297 -2.81 17.57 4.33
CA PHE A 297 -3.11 18.11 3.00
C PHE A 297 -4.60 17.97 2.63
N SER A 298 -5.31 17.00 3.21
CA SER A 298 -6.75 16.86 2.98
C SER A 298 -7.55 17.94 3.72
N ALA A 299 -7.04 18.46 4.85
CA ALA A 299 -7.62 19.63 5.52
C ALA A 299 -7.35 20.93 4.74
N LEU A 300 -6.16 21.10 4.14
CA LEU A 300 -5.88 22.25 3.28
C LEU A 300 -6.81 22.26 2.05
N ARG A 301 -7.01 21.10 1.42
CA ARG A 301 -7.95 20.94 0.30
C ARG A 301 -9.39 21.26 0.71
N GLN A 302 -9.80 20.86 1.91
CA GLN A 302 -11.10 21.25 2.46
C GLN A 302 -11.22 22.78 2.53
N GLY A 303 -10.22 23.48 3.08
CA GLY A 303 -10.20 24.94 3.17
C GLY A 303 -10.31 25.63 1.80
N VAL A 304 -9.62 25.09 0.79
CA VAL A 304 -9.73 25.56 -0.61
C VAL A 304 -11.16 25.39 -1.15
N SER A 305 -11.72 24.19 -1.00
CA SER A 305 -13.04 23.85 -1.52
C SER A 305 -14.13 24.72 -0.91
N GLU A 306 -14.07 24.95 0.40
CA GLU A 306 -15.03 25.78 1.14
C GLU A 306 -14.90 27.26 0.77
N ALA A 307 -13.68 27.74 0.51
CA ALA A 307 -13.42 29.15 0.21
C ALA A 307 -13.80 29.58 -1.20
N THR A 308 -13.86 28.65 -2.15
CA THR A 308 -14.06 28.94 -3.58
C THR A 308 -15.24 28.22 -4.21
N GLU A 309 -16.01 27.46 -3.41
CA GLU A 309 -17.11 26.61 -3.89
C GLU A 309 -16.68 25.67 -5.03
N GLY A 310 -15.41 25.22 -5.00
CA GLY A 310 -14.82 24.36 -6.03
C GLY A 310 -14.27 25.06 -7.27
N ALA A 311 -14.24 26.41 -7.31
CA ALA A 311 -13.69 27.14 -8.44
C ALA A 311 -12.16 27.01 -8.60
N ALA A 312 -11.42 26.77 -7.51
CA ALA A 312 -9.99 26.47 -7.55
C ALA A 312 -9.74 24.95 -7.58
N CYS A 313 -8.85 24.49 -8.46
CA CYS A 313 -8.46 23.08 -8.53
C CYS A 313 -7.21 22.80 -7.67
N CYS A 314 -7.25 21.73 -6.88
CA CYS A 314 -6.10 21.22 -6.11
C CYS A 314 -5.52 19.96 -6.76
N HIS A 315 -4.26 20.01 -7.16
CA HIS A 315 -3.46 18.92 -7.71
C HIS A 315 -2.50 18.35 -6.66
N GLY A 316 -2.28 17.04 -6.68
CA GLY A 316 -1.48 16.33 -5.68
C GLY A 316 -2.32 15.87 -4.47
N PRO A 317 -1.71 15.59 -3.30
CA PRO A 317 -0.31 15.82 -3.03
C PRO A 317 0.62 14.72 -3.61
N ILE A 318 1.77 15.09 -4.19
CA ILE A 318 2.80 14.14 -4.69
C ILE A 318 4.07 14.17 -3.85
N PRO A 319 4.94 13.15 -3.83
CA PRO A 319 6.22 13.21 -3.11
C PRO A 319 7.23 14.22 -3.71
N GLN A 320 8.10 14.78 -2.87
CA GLN A 320 9.17 15.72 -3.28
C GLN A 320 10.09 15.21 -4.37
N ALA A 321 10.62 14.01 -4.20
CA ALA A 321 11.47 13.41 -5.20
C ALA A 321 10.79 13.37 -6.58
N GLN A 322 9.50 13.06 -6.63
CA GLN A 322 8.74 13.01 -7.89
C GLN A 322 8.57 14.39 -8.52
N PHE A 323 8.29 15.43 -7.71
CA PHE A 323 8.15 16.79 -8.21
C PHE A 323 9.48 17.32 -8.78
N LEU A 324 10.58 17.17 -8.04
CA LEU A 324 11.90 17.63 -8.47
C LEU A 324 12.41 16.85 -9.70
N GLU A 325 12.16 15.54 -9.77
CA GLU A 325 12.47 14.74 -10.96
C GLU A 325 11.71 15.21 -12.20
N ALA A 326 10.42 15.50 -12.05
CA ALA A 326 9.61 15.99 -13.17
C ALA A 326 10.09 17.34 -13.73
N LEU A 327 10.78 18.14 -12.91
CA LEU A 327 11.35 19.45 -13.29
C LEU A 327 12.76 19.36 -13.87
N GLY A 328 13.38 18.18 -13.88
CA GLY A 328 14.69 17.97 -14.48
C GLY A 328 15.87 18.23 -13.53
N ILE A 329 15.71 17.93 -12.24
CA ILE A 329 16.79 18.11 -11.25
C ILE A 329 18.06 17.30 -11.58
N ARG A 330 17.91 16.17 -12.29
CA ARG A 330 19.02 15.29 -12.69
C ARG A 330 19.88 15.95 -13.76
N GLU A 331 19.23 16.54 -14.75
CA GLU A 331 19.85 17.28 -15.84
C GLU A 331 20.60 18.50 -15.27
N ARG A 332 19.99 19.17 -14.28
CA ARG A 332 20.64 20.29 -13.61
C ARG A 332 21.85 19.87 -12.78
N LEU A 333 21.74 18.78 -12.02
CA LEU A 333 22.88 18.22 -11.29
C LEU A 333 24.03 17.87 -12.26
N ALA A 334 23.73 17.18 -13.37
CA ALA A 334 24.74 16.83 -14.36
C ALA A 334 25.47 18.07 -14.91
N ALA A 335 24.73 19.14 -15.24
CA ALA A 335 25.31 20.39 -15.72
C ALA A 335 26.19 21.10 -14.68
N LEU A 336 25.83 21.04 -13.39
CA LEU A 336 26.65 21.60 -12.32
C LEU A 336 27.95 20.80 -12.12
N LEU A 337 27.88 19.48 -12.25
CA LEU A 337 29.05 18.59 -12.10
C LEU A 337 30.10 18.77 -13.19
N GLU A 338 29.73 19.23 -14.40
CA GLU A 338 30.68 19.46 -15.50
C GLU A 338 31.78 20.48 -15.17
N ASN A 339 31.47 21.44 -14.28
CA ASN A 339 32.38 22.53 -13.92
C ASN A 339 32.76 22.53 -12.43
N ALA A 340 32.36 21.51 -11.67
CA ALA A 340 32.64 21.40 -10.25
C ALA A 340 34.02 20.79 -10.00
N SER A 341 34.71 21.26 -8.96
CA SER A 341 35.85 20.54 -8.39
C SER A 341 35.40 19.22 -7.77
N GLU A 342 36.34 18.31 -7.49
CA GLU A 342 36.04 17.00 -6.91
C GLU A 342 35.32 17.10 -5.54
N GLU A 343 35.71 18.08 -4.71
CA GLU A 343 35.08 18.36 -3.43
C GLU A 343 33.65 18.91 -3.58
N GLU A 344 33.46 19.88 -4.49
CA GLU A 344 32.14 20.45 -4.80
C GLU A 344 31.20 19.40 -5.42
N ALA A 345 31.73 18.52 -6.27
CA ALA A 345 30.98 17.43 -6.87
C ALA A 345 30.48 16.44 -5.80
N GLY A 346 31.32 16.08 -4.84
CA GLY A 346 30.94 15.24 -3.70
C GLY A 346 29.81 15.88 -2.88
N HIS A 347 29.91 17.18 -2.59
CA HIS A 347 28.87 17.92 -1.88
C HIS A 347 27.56 17.98 -2.67
N LEU A 348 27.60 18.32 -3.96
CA LEU A 348 26.43 18.39 -4.84
C LEU A 348 25.69 17.05 -4.93
N ILE A 349 26.42 15.93 -5.05
CA ILE A 349 25.83 14.58 -5.09
C ILE A 349 25.17 14.24 -3.76
N SER A 350 25.86 14.45 -2.63
CA SER A 350 25.31 14.19 -1.29
C SER A 350 24.04 15.01 -1.02
N SER A 351 24.08 16.30 -1.36
CA SER A 351 22.93 17.20 -1.24
C SER A 351 21.76 16.79 -2.14
N TYR A 352 22.04 16.38 -3.38
CA TYR A 352 21.03 15.81 -4.28
C TYR A 352 20.41 14.55 -3.68
N GLU A 353 21.22 13.59 -3.23
CA GLU A 353 20.75 12.35 -2.60
C GLU A 353 19.87 12.65 -1.39
N ARG A 354 20.27 13.62 -0.55
CA ARG A 354 19.49 14.03 0.62
C ARG A 354 18.14 14.64 0.23
N LEU A 355 18.08 15.51 -0.79
CA LEU A 355 16.82 16.06 -1.30
C LEU A 355 15.87 14.99 -1.86
N MET A 356 16.45 13.93 -2.45
CA MET A 356 15.74 12.82 -3.09
C MET A 356 15.35 11.69 -2.14
N ALA A 357 16.05 11.54 -1.01
CA ALA A 357 15.88 10.44 -0.05
C ALA A 357 14.90 10.72 1.10
N GLN A 358 14.38 11.95 1.24
CA GLN A 358 13.55 12.32 2.39
C GLN A 358 12.21 11.53 2.46
N PRO A 359 11.74 11.12 3.65
CA PRO A 359 10.35 10.65 3.88
C PRO A 359 9.33 11.77 3.57
N PRO A 360 8.01 11.52 3.48
CA PRO A 360 7.15 12.19 2.52
C PRO A 360 6.86 13.65 2.86
N ILE A 361 7.76 14.55 2.45
CA ILE A 361 7.39 15.90 2.04
C ILE A 361 6.46 15.72 0.84
N LYS A 362 5.24 16.21 0.95
CA LYS A 362 4.28 16.15 -0.15
C LYS A 362 3.94 17.55 -0.66
N TRP A 363 3.54 17.59 -1.93
CA TRP A 363 3.38 18.81 -2.70
C TRP A 363 1.93 18.99 -3.08
N LEU A 364 1.27 20.03 -2.56
CA LEU A 364 -0.07 20.40 -3.02
C LEU A 364 0.04 21.62 -3.94
N GLN A 365 -0.42 21.46 -5.18
CA GLN A 365 -0.42 22.53 -6.18
C GLN A 365 -1.85 22.99 -6.43
N LEU A 366 -2.09 24.30 -6.39
CA LEU A 366 -3.37 24.92 -6.77
C LEU A 366 -3.28 25.49 -8.19
N GLN A 367 -4.20 25.15 -9.09
CA GLN A 367 -4.27 25.68 -10.47
C GLN A 367 -5.72 26.05 -10.90
N MET A 368 -5.85 26.91 -11.92
CA MET A 368 -7.08 27.07 -12.73
C MET A 368 -7.08 26.07 -13.89
N GLN A 369 -8.23 25.47 -14.21
CA GLN A 369 -8.40 24.61 -15.38
C GLN A 369 -9.17 25.32 -16.51
N ILE A 370 -8.63 25.30 -17.74
CA ILE A 370 -9.43 25.36 -18.97
C ILE A 370 -9.74 23.90 -19.37
N VAL A 371 -11.03 23.61 -19.60
CA VAL A 371 -11.66 22.29 -19.81
C VAL A 371 -11.23 21.60 -21.13
N GLY A 372 -11.12 20.25 -21.13
CA GLY A 372 -11.09 19.39 -22.34
C GLY A 372 -11.09 17.87 -22.05
N GLU A 373 -11.78 17.07 -22.88
CA GLU A 373 -12.46 15.78 -22.61
C GLU A 373 -11.74 14.42 -22.97
N ASN A 374 -12.11 13.36 -22.21
CA ASN A 374 -12.58 11.99 -22.57
C ASN A 374 -11.77 11.01 -23.49
N ILE A 375 -11.16 9.95 -22.90
CA ILE A 375 -10.57 8.77 -23.58
C ILE A 375 -11.17 7.42 -23.08
N ALA A 376 -11.90 7.40 -21.97
CA ALA A 376 -12.32 6.16 -21.30
C ALA A 376 -13.48 5.41 -21.99
N HIS A 377 -14.22 6.06 -22.90
CA HIS A 377 -15.41 5.46 -23.54
C HIS A 377 -15.10 4.58 -24.77
N GLN A 378 -13.89 4.63 -25.35
CA GLN A 378 -13.56 3.85 -26.55
C GLN A 378 -13.00 2.45 -26.28
N LEU A 379 -12.54 2.17 -25.05
CA LEU A 379 -11.89 0.90 -24.71
C LEU A 379 -12.86 -0.22 -24.29
N GLN A 380 -14.11 0.10 -23.97
CA GLN A 380 -15.08 -0.88 -23.46
C GLN A 380 -15.80 -1.72 -24.53
N GLU A 381 -15.68 -1.40 -25.82
CA GLU A 381 -16.30 -2.21 -26.89
C GLU A 381 -15.42 -3.36 -27.41
N LEU A 382 -14.10 -3.34 -27.16
CA LEU A 382 -13.17 -4.34 -27.70
C LEU A 382 -13.13 -5.67 -26.93
N LEU A 383 -13.74 -5.76 -25.75
CA LEU A 383 -13.59 -6.88 -24.81
C LEU A 383 -14.71 -7.94 -24.87
N LYS A 384 -15.57 -7.94 -25.89
CA LYS A 384 -16.82 -8.74 -25.90
C LYS A 384 -16.88 -10.00 -26.78
N THR A 385 -15.79 -10.60 -27.25
CA THR A 385 -15.90 -11.84 -28.06
C THR A 385 -14.99 -12.98 -27.58
N THR A 386 -15.59 -14.14 -27.29
CA THR A 386 -14.95 -15.39 -26.86
C THR A 386 -15.12 -16.46 -27.95
N ASP A 387 -14.02 -17.00 -28.48
CA ASP A 387 -14.02 -18.05 -29.52
C ASP A 387 -13.23 -19.31 -29.04
N PRO A 388 -13.75 -20.54 -29.28
CA PRO A 388 -13.10 -21.83 -28.98
C PRO A 388 -11.69 -22.09 -29.55
N ALA A 389 -11.16 -21.24 -30.44
CA ALA A 389 -9.79 -21.33 -30.94
C ALA A 389 -8.70 -21.29 -29.84
N ASN A 390 -8.97 -20.65 -28.69
CA ASN A 390 -8.00 -20.53 -27.59
C ASN A 390 -7.62 -21.85 -26.92
N ARG A 391 -8.46 -22.89 -27.01
CA ARG A 391 -8.19 -24.17 -26.32
C ARG A 391 -7.08 -24.97 -27.00
N ALA A 392 -7.04 -24.97 -28.33
CA ALA A 392 -5.98 -25.61 -29.10
C ALA A 392 -4.64 -24.87 -29.01
N VAL A 393 -4.69 -23.54 -28.81
CA VAL A 393 -3.50 -22.72 -28.58
C VAL A 393 -2.87 -23.03 -27.22
N ILE A 394 -3.68 -23.25 -26.18
CA ILE A 394 -3.20 -23.61 -24.84
C ILE A 394 -2.54 -25.00 -24.82
N GLU A 395 -3.13 -25.99 -25.49
CA GLU A 395 -2.54 -27.35 -25.58
C GLU A 395 -1.20 -27.33 -26.33
N LYS A 396 -1.13 -26.56 -27.42
CA LYS A 396 0.08 -26.41 -28.23
C LYS A 396 1.18 -25.63 -27.51
N GLU A 397 0.80 -24.68 -26.65
CA GLU A 397 1.75 -23.92 -25.82
C GLU A 397 2.28 -24.75 -24.65
N LYS A 398 1.48 -25.69 -24.11
CA LYS A 398 1.95 -26.65 -23.10
C LYS A 398 3.05 -27.58 -23.66
N ASP A 399 2.84 -28.19 -24.82
CA ASP A 399 3.85 -29.06 -25.46
C ASP A 399 5.13 -28.27 -25.80
N ARG A 400 4.96 -27.01 -26.22
CA ARG A 400 6.07 -26.10 -26.52
C ARG A 400 6.87 -25.72 -25.27
N LEU A 401 6.23 -25.60 -24.11
CA LEU A 401 6.89 -25.32 -22.82
C LEU A 401 7.67 -26.55 -22.32
N GLU A 402 7.15 -27.76 -22.47
CA GLU A 402 7.85 -29.01 -22.09
C GLU A 402 9.11 -29.26 -22.96
N GLU A 403 9.06 -28.93 -24.25
CA GLU A 403 10.22 -29.04 -25.14
C GLU A 403 11.27 -27.94 -24.87
N ARG A 404 10.82 -26.77 -24.42
CA ARG A 404 11.69 -25.66 -23.99
C ARG A 404 12.41 -25.98 -22.68
N GLU A 405 11.74 -26.62 -21.72
CA GLU A 405 12.32 -27.12 -20.47
C GLU A 405 13.44 -28.15 -20.71
N LYS A 406 13.25 -29.08 -21.66
CA LYS A 406 14.31 -30.02 -22.07
C LYS A 406 15.52 -29.33 -22.70
N LYS A 407 15.30 -28.30 -23.53
CA LYS A 407 16.38 -27.49 -24.11
C LYS A 407 17.13 -26.66 -23.07
N LEU A 408 16.44 -26.17 -22.04
CA LEU A 408 17.05 -25.43 -20.94
C LEU A 408 17.96 -26.30 -20.08
N LEU A 409 17.53 -27.52 -19.75
CA LEU A 409 18.37 -28.48 -19.02
C LEU A 409 19.62 -28.88 -19.82
N GLN A 410 19.51 -28.97 -21.15
CA GLN A 410 20.66 -29.17 -22.03
C GLN A 410 21.58 -27.95 -22.13
N LEU A 411 21.03 -26.73 -22.15
CA LEU A 411 21.81 -25.48 -22.12
C LEU A 411 22.55 -25.28 -20.80
N PHE A 412 21.94 -25.64 -19.67
CA PHE A 412 22.59 -25.64 -18.36
C PHE A 412 23.74 -26.66 -18.28
N GLY A 413 23.58 -27.86 -18.88
CA GLY A 413 24.67 -28.83 -18.99
C GLY A 413 25.80 -28.38 -19.95
N ALA A 414 25.47 -27.67 -21.01
CA ALA A 414 26.46 -27.11 -21.96
C ALA A 414 27.27 -25.94 -21.36
N LEU A 415 26.67 -25.16 -20.45
CA LEU A 415 27.35 -24.07 -19.73
C LEU A 415 28.38 -24.59 -18.70
N GLN A 416 28.30 -25.85 -18.26
CA GLN A 416 29.31 -26.48 -17.42
C GLN A 416 30.58 -26.91 -18.19
N THR A 417 30.53 -26.97 -19.53
CA THR A 417 31.64 -27.47 -20.37
C THR A 417 32.43 -26.39 -21.10
N GLN A 418 32.04 -25.12 -21.02
CA GLN A 418 32.88 -24.02 -21.47
C GLN A 418 33.97 -23.72 -20.44
N GLN A 419 35.22 -24.04 -20.81
CA GLN A 419 36.41 -23.80 -20.02
C GLN A 419 36.45 -22.37 -19.47
N ALA A 420 36.65 -22.29 -18.15
CA ALA A 420 36.90 -21.08 -17.41
C ALA A 420 38.03 -20.26 -18.08
N GLY A 421 37.66 -19.13 -18.69
CA GLY A 421 38.57 -18.00 -18.81
C GLY A 421 39.00 -17.54 -17.42
N PRO A 422 40.18 -16.91 -17.27
CA PRO A 422 40.80 -16.72 -15.96
C PRO A 422 39.86 -15.95 -15.04
N ALA A 423 39.39 -16.64 -13.99
CA ALA A 423 38.54 -16.11 -12.92
C ALA A 423 39.24 -15.01 -12.07
N GLY A 424 40.32 -14.41 -12.57
CA GLY A 424 41.19 -13.47 -11.88
C GLY A 424 40.87 -11.99 -12.10
N ALA A 425 39.96 -11.63 -13.02
CA ALA A 425 39.74 -10.22 -13.38
C ALA A 425 38.46 -9.57 -12.79
N VAL A 426 37.52 -10.36 -12.24
CA VAL A 426 36.27 -9.81 -11.67
C VAL A 426 36.46 -9.34 -10.22
N LEU A 427 37.49 -9.84 -9.53
CA LEU A 427 37.81 -9.48 -8.13
C LEU A 427 38.96 -8.46 -7.99
N THR A 428 39.51 -7.91 -9.07
CA THR A 428 40.53 -6.85 -8.98
C THR A 428 39.97 -5.47 -8.57
N ALA A 429 38.65 -5.33 -8.47
CA ALA A 429 37.98 -4.20 -7.83
C ALA A 429 37.71 -4.44 -6.32
N ALA A 430 38.32 -5.46 -5.70
CA ALA A 430 38.20 -5.75 -4.27
C ALA A 430 38.93 -4.75 -3.35
N SER A 431 39.42 -3.61 -3.86
CA SER A 431 39.98 -2.53 -3.04
C SER A 431 38.92 -1.63 -2.41
N ALA A 432 37.64 -1.82 -2.72
CA ALA A 432 36.52 -1.04 -2.19
C ALA A 432 35.38 -1.91 -1.63
N LEU A 433 35.71 -3.11 -1.12
CA LEU A 433 34.72 -3.88 -0.36
C LEU A 433 34.43 -3.16 0.97
N PRO A 434 33.17 -3.22 1.48
CA PRO A 434 32.83 -2.65 2.78
C PRO A 434 33.76 -3.17 3.88
N ALA A 435 33.98 -2.36 4.91
CA ALA A 435 34.83 -2.69 6.06
C ALA A 435 34.32 -3.89 6.90
N GLU A 436 33.21 -4.53 6.52
CA GLU A 436 32.63 -5.70 7.21
C GLU A 436 33.26 -7.03 6.72
N PRO A 437 33.99 -7.76 7.59
CA PRO A 437 34.62 -9.04 7.25
C PRO A 437 33.63 -10.12 6.77
N GLU A 438 32.40 -10.13 7.31
CA GLU A 438 31.37 -11.12 6.97
C GLU A 438 30.82 -10.95 5.55
N LEU A 439 30.65 -9.72 5.08
CA LEU A 439 30.17 -9.44 3.73
C LEU A 439 31.24 -9.77 2.67
N GLN A 440 32.51 -9.49 2.97
CA GLN A 440 33.64 -9.92 2.14
C GLN A 440 33.68 -11.45 2.02
N LYS A 441 33.56 -12.14 3.15
CA LYS A 441 33.51 -13.60 3.21
C LYS A 441 32.36 -14.17 2.38
N PHE A 442 31.17 -13.56 2.45
CA PHE A 442 30.03 -13.92 1.61
C PHE A 442 30.36 -13.85 0.11
N TRP A 443 30.89 -12.71 -0.36
CA TRP A 443 31.20 -12.54 -1.79
C TRP A 443 32.23 -13.55 -2.32
N TYR A 444 33.30 -13.78 -1.56
CA TYR A 444 34.31 -14.79 -1.91
C TYR A 444 33.72 -16.19 -2.00
N GLN A 445 32.87 -16.57 -1.03
CA GLN A 445 32.28 -17.89 -1.02
C GLN A 445 31.19 -18.05 -2.09
N LEU A 446 30.39 -17.02 -2.37
CA LEU A 446 29.37 -17.04 -3.43
C LEU A 446 30.01 -17.32 -4.80
N ALA A 447 31.13 -16.66 -5.12
CA ALA A 447 31.85 -16.86 -6.38
C ALA A 447 32.53 -18.24 -6.49
N ALA A 448 32.88 -18.85 -5.35
CA ALA A 448 33.53 -20.15 -5.28
C ALA A 448 32.56 -21.32 -5.56
N VAL A 449 31.25 -21.13 -5.41
CA VAL A 449 30.26 -22.20 -5.67
C VAL A 449 30.14 -22.44 -7.17
N LYS A 450 30.57 -23.62 -7.64
CA LYS A 450 30.50 -24.04 -9.06
C LYS A 450 29.32 -24.93 -9.40
N GLU A 451 28.81 -25.68 -8.42
CA GLU A 451 27.71 -26.62 -8.60
C GLU A 451 26.73 -26.50 -7.43
N LEU A 452 25.45 -26.78 -7.71
CA LEU A 452 24.41 -26.85 -6.68
C LEU A 452 24.47 -28.20 -5.98
N SER A 453 24.42 -28.17 -4.65
CA SER A 453 24.27 -29.40 -3.86
C SER A 453 22.86 -29.96 -4.03
N THR A 454 22.70 -31.28 -3.95
CA THR A 454 21.40 -31.95 -4.13
C THR A 454 21.08 -32.84 -2.93
N LEU A 455 19.87 -32.72 -2.40
CA LEU A 455 19.31 -33.58 -1.35
C LEU A 455 17.87 -33.94 -1.74
N ASP A 456 17.52 -35.22 -1.76
CA ASP A 456 16.17 -35.70 -2.10
C ASP A 456 15.58 -35.04 -3.36
N SER A 457 16.39 -34.92 -4.43
CA SER A 457 16.10 -34.22 -5.70
C SER A 457 15.94 -32.70 -5.63
N ALA A 458 15.92 -32.10 -4.44
CA ALA A 458 15.94 -30.65 -4.26
C ALA A 458 17.38 -30.12 -4.38
N GLN A 459 17.52 -28.95 -5.00
CA GLN A 459 18.82 -28.30 -5.22
C GLN A 459 19.04 -27.16 -4.23
N PHE A 460 20.29 -27.00 -3.79
CA PHE A 460 20.66 -25.99 -2.81
C PHE A 460 21.95 -25.28 -3.21
N LEU A 461 21.91 -23.96 -3.09
CA LEU A 461 23.07 -23.10 -3.17
C LEU A 461 23.74 -23.07 -1.79
N GLN A 462 24.87 -23.77 -1.68
CA GLN A 462 25.58 -23.96 -0.42
C GLN A 462 26.87 -23.14 -0.40
N LEU A 463 26.98 -22.21 0.55
CA LEU A 463 28.22 -21.46 0.79
C LEU A 463 29.19 -22.28 1.64
N GLY A 464 30.48 -22.20 1.31
CA GLY A 464 31.58 -22.83 2.04
C GLY A 464 32.04 -22.04 3.26
N ASN A 465 32.98 -22.61 4.02
CA ASN A 465 33.73 -21.94 5.09
C ASN A 465 32.88 -21.23 6.17
N ASN A 466 31.69 -21.75 6.49
CA ASN A 466 30.75 -21.11 7.42
C ASN A 466 30.37 -19.68 7.02
N ALA A 467 30.39 -19.34 5.73
CA ALA A 467 29.80 -18.10 5.25
C ALA A 467 28.27 -18.20 5.27
N ARG A 468 27.61 -17.07 5.47
CA ARG A 468 26.16 -16.96 5.55
C ARG A 468 25.66 -16.02 4.47
N PHE A 469 24.44 -16.26 4.00
CA PHE A 469 23.76 -15.25 3.18
C PHE A 469 23.46 -14.02 4.05
N PRO A 470 23.64 -12.79 3.55
CA PRO A 470 23.35 -11.60 4.33
C PRO A 470 21.91 -11.61 4.85
N GLN A 471 21.69 -11.13 6.08
CA GLN A 471 20.38 -11.15 6.78
C GLN A 471 19.79 -12.54 7.07
N GLU A 472 20.38 -13.61 6.53
CA GLU A 472 20.00 -14.98 6.85
C GLU A 472 20.95 -15.56 7.89
N ARG A 473 20.44 -16.47 8.72
CA ARG A 473 21.28 -17.19 9.69
C ARG A 473 22.00 -18.40 9.07
N ASN A 474 21.69 -18.70 7.80
CA ASN A 474 22.01 -19.97 7.15
C ASN A 474 23.07 -19.82 6.05
N SER A 475 23.85 -20.89 5.84
CA SER A 475 24.84 -21.02 4.76
C SER A 475 24.28 -21.67 3.49
N SER A 476 23.02 -22.11 3.54
CA SER A 476 22.35 -22.85 2.48
C SER A 476 21.06 -22.17 2.07
N LEU A 477 20.76 -22.20 0.77
CA LEU A 477 19.57 -21.61 0.18
C LEU A 477 18.93 -22.63 -0.77
N LEU A 478 17.64 -22.91 -0.58
CA LEU A 478 16.89 -23.79 -1.47
C LEU A 478 16.68 -23.12 -2.84
N VAL A 479 17.14 -23.78 -3.91
CA VAL A 479 16.90 -23.34 -5.29
C VAL A 479 15.56 -23.90 -5.75
N ARG A 480 14.55 -23.03 -5.77
CA ARG A 480 13.19 -23.37 -6.17
C ARG A 480 13.09 -23.49 -7.68
N ARG A 481 12.17 -24.33 -8.17
CA ARG A 481 11.86 -24.42 -9.60
C ARG A 481 11.51 -23.05 -10.20
N CYS A 482 10.76 -22.24 -9.45
CA CYS A 482 10.41 -20.89 -9.90
C CYS A 482 11.60 -19.95 -10.02
N TYR A 483 12.71 -20.18 -9.32
CA TYR A 483 13.90 -19.37 -9.47
C TYR A 483 14.57 -19.61 -10.82
N LEU A 484 14.59 -20.86 -11.27
CA LEU A 484 15.13 -21.23 -12.59
C LEU A 484 14.30 -20.61 -13.71
N GLU A 485 12.99 -20.80 -13.66
CA GLU A 485 12.06 -20.31 -14.69
C GLU A 485 11.99 -18.77 -14.72
N LEU A 486 11.91 -18.11 -13.56
CA LEU A 486 11.91 -16.64 -13.50
C LEU A 486 13.24 -16.05 -13.98
N SER A 487 14.38 -16.66 -13.64
CA SER A 487 15.69 -16.18 -14.09
C SER A 487 15.85 -16.29 -15.60
N GLN A 488 15.29 -17.33 -16.21
CA GLN A 488 15.28 -17.44 -17.67
C GLN A 488 14.43 -16.35 -18.32
N ILE A 489 13.18 -16.16 -17.87
CA ILE A 489 12.30 -15.11 -18.41
C ILE A 489 12.99 -13.74 -18.24
N LEU A 490 13.64 -13.51 -17.10
CA LEU A 490 14.41 -12.31 -16.83
C LEU A 490 15.55 -12.14 -17.83
N LEU A 491 16.44 -13.13 -17.99
CA LEU A 491 17.60 -13.01 -18.88
C LEU A 491 17.18 -12.79 -20.34
N GLU A 492 16.19 -13.54 -20.84
CA GLU A 492 15.65 -13.34 -22.19
C GLU A 492 15.05 -11.95 -22.36
N TYR A 493 14.34 -11.46 -21.34
CA TYR A 493 13.73 -10.13 -21.37
C TYR A 493 14.77 -9.02 -21.38
N LEU A 494 15.81 -9.14 -20.55
CA LEU A 494 16.87 -8.13 -20.44
C LEU A 494 17.81 -8.14 -21.65
N GLU A 495 18.02 -9.29 -22.30
CA GLU A 495 18.78 -9.40 -23.56
C GLU A 495 18.02 -8.82 -24.76
N ALA A 496 16.69 -8.82 -24.72
CA ALA A 496 15.85 -8.11 -25.67
C ALA A 496 15.80 -6.60 -25.36
N GLU A 497 14.79 -5.91 -25.89
CA GLU A 497 14.55 -4.49 -25.59
C GLU A 497 14.02 -4.24 -24.16
N GLY A 498 13.79 -5.26 -23.34
CA GLY A 498 13.26 -5.13 -21.98
C GLY A 498 14.20 -4.41 -21.04
N HIS A 499 13.74 -3.39 -20.30
CA HIS A 499 14.61 -2.59 -19.43
C HIS A 499 14.43 -2.90 -17.93
N THR A 500 13.19 -3.07 -17.46
CA THR A 500 12.89 -3.23 -16.03
C THR A 500 12.07 -4.49 -15.77
N PHE A 501 12.65 -5.44 -15.06
CA PHE A 501 11.98 -6.67 -14.64
C PHE A 501 11.57 -6.57 -13.18
N ILE A 502 10.30 -6.81 -12.88
CA ILE A 502 9.73 -6.64 -11.54
C ILE A 502 9.18 -7.98 -11.07
N ILE A 503 9.58 -8.40 -9.87
CA ILE A 503 9.07 -9.59 -9.21
C ILE A 503 8.40 -9.18 -7.90
N THR A 504 7.12 -9.50 -7.78
CA THR A 504 6.34 -9.33 -6.56
C THR A 504 5.69 -10.64 -6.11
N GLY A 505 4.91 -10.63 -5.03
CA GLY A 505 4.24 -11.81 -4.48
C GLY A 505 4.05 -11.68 -2.97
N ASN A 506 3.37 -12.65 -2.35
CA ASN A 506 2.99 -12.59 -0.94
C ASN A 506 4.18 -12.23 -0.02
N PRO A 507 4.01 -11.39 1.01
CA PRO A 507 5.06 -11.11 1.99
C PRO A 507 5.65 -12.40 2.58
N GLY A 508 6.98 -12.46 2.76
CA GLY A 508 7.63 -13.62 3.39
C GLY A 508 7.87 -14.87 2.52
N ILE A 509 7.56 -14.86 1.22
CA ILE A 509 7.76 -16.04 0.32
C ILE A 509 9.21 -16.32 -0.11
N GLY A 510 10.20 -15.57 0.38
CA GLY A 510 11.60 -15.72 -0.05
C GLY A 510 11.95 -14.99 -1.35
N LYS A 511 11.42 -13.78 -1.54
CA LYS A 511 11.75 -12.91 -2.67
C LYS A 511 13.21 -12.43 -2.64
N SER A 512 13.72 -11.99 -1.49
CA SER A 512 15.14 -11.63 -1.33
C SER A 512 16.09 -12.82 -1.53
N LEU A 513 15.65 -14.04 -1.17
CA LEU A 513 16.41 -15.27 -1.44
C LEU A 513 16.61 -15.50 -2.96
N PHE A 514 15.61 -15.16 -3.79
CA PHE A 514 15.75 -15.22 -5.24
C PHE A 514 16.85 -14.27 -5.75
N LEU A 515 17.03 -13.09 -5.14
CA LEU A 515 18.12 -12.20 -5.50
C LEU A 515 19.48 -12.81 -5.23
N TYR A 516 19.68 -13.52 -4.11
CA TYR A 516 20.95 -14.22 -3.85
C TYR A 516 21.24 -15.31 -4.88
N PHE A 517 20.21 -16.07 -5.27
CA PHE A 517 20.33 -17.02 -6.38
C PHE A 517 20.71 -16.32 -7.69
N LEU A 518 20.05 -15.20 -8.02
CA LEU A 518 20.32 -14.43 -9.23
C LEU A 518 21.74 -13.83 -9.22
N MET A 519 22.23 -13.37 -8.07
CA MET A 519 23.62 -12.91 -7.93
C MET A 519 24.61 -14.03 -8.27
N TRP A 520 24.43 -15.21 -7.68
CA TRP A 520 25.26 -16.38 -8.00
C TRP A 520 25.22 -16.71 -9.50
N LEU A 521 24.03 -16.71 -10.10
CA LEU A 521 23.86 -16.94 -11.54
C LEU A 521 24.61 -15.91 -12.39
N LEU A 522 24.50 -14.62 -12.06
CA LEU A 522 25.19 -13.54 -12.77
C LEU A 522 26.72 -13.66 -12.63
N VAL A 523 27.24 -14.04 -11.45
CA VAL A 523 28.66 -14.35 -11.25
C VAL A 523 29.11 -15.50 -12.15
N GLN A 524 28.34 -16.60 -12.23
CA GLN A 524 28.71 -17.73 -13.09
C GLN A 524 28.66 -17.36 -14.58
N LEU A 525 27.79 -16.44 -14.98
CA LEU A 525 27.71 -15.89 -16.34
C LEU A 525 28.78 -14.81 -16.62
N GLY A 526 29.63 -14.46 -15.65
CA GLY A 526 30.64 -13.41 -15.79
C GLY A 526 30.05 -12.00 -15.95
N ARG A 527 28.81 -11.77 -15.50
CA ARG A 527 28.12 -10.48 -15.58
C ARG A 527 28.35 -9.67 -14.31
N THR A 528 28.54 -8.36 -14.47
CA THR A 528 28.60 -7.41 -13.36
C THR A 528 27.20 -7.03 -12.90
N PHE A 529 27.03 -6.85 -11.59
CA PHE A 529 25.78 -6.36 -11.02
C PHE A 529 26.05 -5.47 -9.81
N VAL A 530 25.08 -4.62 -9.49
CA VAL A 530 25.03 -3.89 -8.22
C VAL A 530 23.80 -4.37 -7.47
N TRP A 531 23.98 -4.59 -6.17
CA TRP A 531 22.89 -4.93 -5.27
C TRP A 531 22.56 -3.75 -4.38
N ASP A 532 21.31 -3.31 -4.48
CA ASP A 532 20.81 -2.13 -3.80
C ASP A 532 19.60 -2.47 -2.93
N ARG A 533 19.77 -2.34 -1.62
CA ARG A 533 18.83 -2.84 -0.61
C ARG A 533 18.31 -1.69 0.25
N ARG A 534 17.04 -1.76 0.66
CA ARG A 534 16.47 -0.87 1.69
C ARG A 534 17.29 -0.98 3.00
N GLY A 535 17.88 0.13 3.46
CA GLY A 535 18.63 0.20 4.72
C GLY A 535 20.08 -0.28 4.66
N ALA A 536 20.72 -0.28 3.49
CA ALA A 536 22.16 -0.43 3.34
C ALA A 536 22.74 0.74 2.53
N SER A 537 23.93 1.22 2.91
CA SER A 537 24.72 2.16 2.11
C SER A 537 25.35 1.38 0.96
N ALA A 538 24.74 1.41 -0.23
CA ALA A 538 25.31 0.76 -1.41
C ALA A 538 26.08 1.78 -2.27
N VAL A 539 27.33 1.47 -2.58
CA VAL A 539 28.18 2.09 -3.62
C VAL A 539 28.78 0.89 -4.38
N VAL A 540 28.91 0.79 -5.72
CA VAL A 540 29.73 1.59 -6.66
C VAL A 540 29.49 1.14 -8.13
N LEU A 541 29.64 2.11 -9.05
CA LEU A 541 29.94 2.13 -10.52
C LEU A 541 29.49 1.01 -11.46
N PHE A 542 28.84 1.40 -12.56
CA PHE A 542 28.47 0.52 -13.67
C PHE A 542 29.29 0.71 -14.94
N SER A 543 29.54 -0.42 -15.61
CA SER A 543 29.77 -0.48 -17.04
C SER A 543 28.43 -0.51 -17.80
N PRO A 544 28.40 -0.22 -19.12
CA PRO A 544 27.19 -0.21 -19.94
C PRO A 544 26.42 -1.54 -20.03
N THR A 545 26.94 -2.63 -19.44
CA THR A 545 26.40 -4.00 -19.56
C THR A 545 25.96 -4.62 -18.21
N GLY A 546 25.99 -3.86 -17.11
CA GLY A 546 25.68 -4.36 -15.77
C GLY A 546 24.18 -4.49 -15.46
N VAL A 547 23.83 -5.35 -14.48
CA VAL A 547 22.46 -5.53 -13.98
C VAL A 547 22.27 -4.83 -12.63
N TYR A 548 21.22 -4.03 -12.48
CA TYR A 548 20.89 -3.33 -11.24
C TYR A 548 19.82 -4.10 -10.44
N LEU A 549 20.24 -4.76 -9.36
CA LEU A 549 19.37 -5.58 -8.50
C LEU A 549 18.86 -4.75 -7.33
N VAL A 550 17.54 -4.61 -7.22
CA VAL A 550 16.90 -3.77 -6.18
C VAL A 550 15.99 -4.61 -5.30
N ASP A 551 16.16 -4.48 -3.98
CA ASP A 551 15.37 -5.20 -2.98
C ASP A 551 14.54 -4.26 -2.11
N GLY A 552 13.21 -4.35 -2.27
CA GLY A 552 12.22 -3.78 -1.35
C GLY A 552 12.14 -2.26 -1.33
N LYS A 553 12.66 -1.57 -2.36
CA LYS A 553 12.57 -0.10 -2.49
C LYS A 553 12.38 0.31 -3.96
N PRO A 554 11.90 1.54 -4.23
CA PRO A 554 11.83 2.04 -5.59
C PRO A 554 13.22 2.03 -6.23
N PRO A 555 13.37 1.47 -7.44
CA PRO A 555 14.67 1.42 -8.11
C PRO A 555 15.08 2.81 -8.57
N LEU A 556 16.37 3.14 -8.51
CA LEU A 556 16.92 4.33 -9.17
C LEU A 556 16.68 4.26 -10.70
N TYR A 557 16.55 5.42 -11.35
CA TYR A 557 16.59 5.50 -12.81
C TYR A 557 18.04 5.37 -13.26
N THR A 558 18.35 4.27 -13.93
CA THR A 558 19.69 3.93 -14.43
C THR A 558 19.56 3.41 -15.86
N ALA A 559 20.56 3.62 -16.71
CA ALA A 559 20.66 2.94 -18.01
C ALA A 559 20.89 1.42 -17.88
N ALA A 560 21.27 0.95 -16.68
CA ALA A 560 21.41 -0.45 -16.37
C ALA A 560 20.05 -1.16 -16.36
N LYS A 561 20.04 -2.36 -16.95
CA LYS A 561 18.91 -3.28 -16.91
C LYS A 561 18.55 -3.56 -15.44
N THR A 562 17.33 -3.21 -15.05
CA THR A 562 16.90 -3.20 -13.64
C THR A 562 16.10 -4.44 -13.31
N VAL A 563 16.42 -5.09 -12.19
CA VAL A 563 15.63 -6.18 -11.60
C VAL A 563 15.16 -5.73 -10.22
N LEU A 564 13.87 -5.42 -10.11
CA LEU A 564 13.23 -5.06 -8.84
C LEU A 564 12.56 -6.28 -8.25
N VAL A 565 12.87 -6.57 -6.99
CA VAL A 565 12.16 -7.54 -6.18
C VAL A 565 11.51 -6.82 -5.00
N THR A 566 10.19 -6.94 -4.84
CA THR A 566 9.47 -6.22 -3.78
C THR A 566 8.24 -6.98 -3.30
N SER A 567 7.75 -6.67 -2.10
CA SER A 567 6.43 -7.10 -1.62
C SER A 567 5.32 -6.53 -2.52
N PRO A 568 4.03 -6.90 -2.35
CA PRO A 568 2.95 -6.34 -3.17
C PRO A 568 2.61 -4.91 -2.73
N ASP A 569 3.65 -4.13 -2.44
CA ASP A 569 3.64 -2.73 -2.08
C ASP A 569 3.44 -1.93 -3.38
N TRP A 570 2.20 -1.49 -3.57
CA TRP A 570 1.77 -0.72 -4.74
C TRP A 570 2.65 0.51 -4.98
N ASP A 571 3.09 1.18 -3.90
CA ASP A 571 3.89 2.39 -4.00
C ASP A 571 5.30 2.13 -4.54
N VAL A 572 5.82 0.91 -4.38
CA VAL A 572 7.17 0.53 -4.82
C VAL A 572 7.20 0.06 -6.28
N TRP A 573 6.33 -0.86 -6.69
CA TRP A 573 6.41 -1.40 -8.06
C TRP A 573 5.62 -0.62 -9.11
N LYS A 574 4.65 0.23 -8.73
CA LYS A 574 3.92 1.09 -9.68
C LYS A 574 4.88 2.02 -10.41
N GLU A 575 5.80 2.66 -9.69
CA GLU A 575 6.80 3.55 -10.30
C GLU A 575 7.74 2.78 -11.23
N ALA A 576 8.13 1.57 -10.86
CA ALA A 576 8.92 0.69 -11.73
C ALA A 576 8.13 0.25 -12.97
N LYS A 577 6.81 0.04 -12.87
CA LYS A 577 5.94 -0.34 -13.99
C LYS A 577 5.66 0.80 -14.96
N LYS A 578 5.72 2.06 -14.52
CA LYS A 578 5.59 3.22 -15.41
C LYS A 578 6.76 3.34 -16.40
N ARG A 579 7.89 2.66 -16.16
CA ARG A 579 9.04 2.66 -17.06
C ARG A 579 8.69 2.01 -18.41
N PRO A 580 9.13 2.57 -19.55
CA PRO A 580 9.02 1.92 -20.84
C PRO A 580 9.66 0.53 -20.79
N GLN A 581 9.04 -0.46 -21.43
CA GLN A 581 9.56 -1.82 -21.48
C GLN A 581 9.84 -2.37 -20.06
N SER A 582 8.81 -2.29 -19.20
CA SER A 582 8.80 -2.96 -17.89
C SER A 582 7.96 -4.24 -17.93
N LEU A 583 8.38 -5.25 -17.15
CA LEU A 583 7.71 -6.56 -17.08
C LEU A 583 7.50 -6.97 -15.63
N LEU A 584 6.22 -7.10 -15.23
CA LEU A 584 5.83 -7.56 -13.90
C LEU A 584 5.56 -9.06 -13.89
N ARG A 585 6.10 -9.75 -12.89
CA ARG A 585 5.88 -11.17 -12.57
C ARG A 585 5.62 -11.38 -11.09
N HIS A 586 4.90 -12.45 -10.77
CA HIS A 586 4.53 -12.84 -9.41
C HIS A 586 5.19 -14.16 -9.03
N MET A 587 5.82 -14.22 -7.86
CA MET A 587 6.44 -15.44 -7.34
C MET A 587 5.43 -16.27 -6.53
N PRO A 588 5.33 -17.60 -6.78
CA PRO A 588 4.37 -18.46 -6.11
C PRO A 588 4.77 -18.75 -4.65
N THR A 589 3.77 -19.10 -3.84
CA THR A 589 3.97 -19.69 -2.49
C THR A 589 4.72 -21.02 -2.57
N TRP A 590 5.28 -21.45 -1.45
CA TRP A 590 6.00 -22.71 -1.38
C TRP A 590 5.04 -23.89 -1.33
N ASN A 591 5.38 -24.97 -2.02
CA ASN A 591 4.68 -26.24 -1.84
C ASN A 591 5.29 -27.04 -0.68
N TRP A 592 4.57 -28.07 -0.21
CA TRP A 592 5.03 -28.91 0.90
C TRP A 592 6.40 -29.56 0.65
N GLY A 593 6.67 -30.02 -0.58
CA GLY A 593 7.97 -30.60 -0.93
C GLY A 593 9.13 -29.61 -0.80
N GLU A 594 8.92 -28.35 -1.18
CA GLU A 594 9.91 -27.27 -0.99
C GLU A 594 10.13 -26.98 0.50
N VAL A 595 9.04 -26.91 1.29
CA VAL A 595 9.11 -26.68 2.75
C VAL A 595 9.85 -27.81 3.43
N GLU A 596 9.55 -29.06 3.07
CA GLU A 596 10.16 -30.24 3.66
C GLU A 596 11.64 -30.39 3.28
N ALA A 597 11.99 -30.07 2.03
CA ALA A 597 13.39 -30.03 1.61
C ALA A 597 14.18 -28.97 2.40
N ALA A 598 13.64 -27.77 2.57
CA ALA A 598 14.27 -26.73 3.38
C ALA A 598 14.33 -27.10 4.86
N ARG A 599 13.30 -27.77 5.42
CA ARG A 599 13.32 -28.29 6.78
C ARG A 599 14.48 -29.26 6.97
N LYS A 600 14.62 -30.26 6.10
CA LYS A 600 15.68 -31.28 6.21
C LYS A 600 17.10 -30.71 6.16
N GLN A 601 17.36 -29.74 5.28
CA GLN A 601 18.73 -29.23 5.06
C GLN A 601 19.05 -27.94 5.81
N ILE A 602 18.11 -27.00 5.89
CA ILE A 602 18.33 -25.63 6.39
C ILE A 602 17.84 -25.51 7.83
N PHE A 603 16.68 -26.09 8.15
CA PHE A 603 16.04 -26.02 9.46
C PHE A 603 15.95 -27.39 10.14
N SER A 604 17.04 -28.16 10.07
CA SER A 604 17.07 -29.60 10.41
C SER A 604 16.73 -29.92 11.86
N THR A 605 16.74 -28.90 12.73
CA THR A 605 16.36 -29.01 14.15
C THR A 605 14.84 -28.96 14.37
N GLN A 606 14.05 -28.59 13.36
CA GLN A 606 12.60 -28.50 13.49
C GLN A 606 11.93 -29.84 13.20
N ASP A 607 10.98 -30.19 14.07
CA ASP A 607 10.15 -31.37 13.92
C ASP A 607 9.20 -31.25 12.71
N GLU A 608 8.98 -32.38 12.01
CA GLU A 608 8.13 -32.42 10.82
C GLU A 608 6.66 -32.14 11.14
N GLU A 609 6.15 -32.65 12.26
CA GLU A 609 4.75 -32.50 12.67
C GLU A 609 4.45 -31.03 13.02
N ASP A 610 5.37 -30.37 13.72
CA ASP A 610 5.27 -28.95 14.03
C ASP A 610 5.27 -28.06 12.77
N VAL A 611 6.14 -28.37 11.80
CA VAL A 611 6.20 -27.67 10.51
C VAL A 611 4.94 -27.93 9.69
N ALA A 612 4.45 -29.16 9.66
CA ALA A 612 3.19 -29.53 8.99
C ALA A 612 2.00 -28.78 9.61
N SER A 613 1.96 -28.68 10.94
CA SER A 613 0.95 -27.92 11.67
C SER A 613 0.97 -26.44 11.28
N ARG A 614 2.16 -25.80 11.26
CA ARG A 614 2.28 -24.40 10.81
C ARG A 614 1.91 -24.23 9.33
N TYR A 615 2.35 -25.13 8.45
CA TYR A 615 2.00 -25.10 7.02
C TYR A 615 0.48 -25.24 6.80
N SER A 616 -0.19 -26.07 7.59
CA SER A 616 -1.65 -26.22 7.52
C SER A 616 -2.41 -24.94 7.87
N LYS A 617 -1.81 -24.03 8.65
CA LYS A 617 -2.40 -22.76 9.09
C LYS A 617 -2.00 -21.62 8.17
N TRP A 618 -0.69 -21.39 8.02
CA TRP A 618 -0.10 -20.27 7.28
C TRP A 618 0.06 -20.54 5.79
N GLY A 619 -0.22 -21.75 5.31
CA GLY A 619 0.04 -22.15 3.94
C GLY A 619 1.53 -22.14 3.60
N GLY A 620 1.83 -21.90 2.32
CA GLY A 620 3.19 -21.93 1.77
C GLY A 620 4.03 -20.66 2.00
N ILE A 621 3.97 -20.04 3.18
CA ILE A 621 4.76 -18.84 3.53
C ILE A 621 5.89 -19.22 4.49
N PRO A 622 7.14 -19.44 4.01
CA PRO A 622 8.25 -19.94 4.83
C PRO A 622 8.60 -19.06 6.02
N ARG A 623 8.37 -17.75 5.94
CA ARG A 623 8.59 -16.85 7.07
C ARG A 623 7.86 -17.35 8.32
N PHE A 624 6.58 -17.70 8.20
CA PHE A 624 5.78 -18.15 9.34
C PHE A 624 5.83 -19.66 9.57
N VAL A 625 6.23 -20.44 8.55
CA VAL A 625 6.31 -21.91 8.64
C VAL A 625 7.66 -22.39 9.19
N LEU A 626 8.77 -21.74 8.80
CA LEU A 626 10.14 -22.19 9.05
C LEU A 626 11.00 -21.18 9.83
N GLN A 627 10.76 -19.86 9.76
CA GLN A 627 11.65 -18.85 10.38
C GLN A 627 11.11 -18.33 11.72
N ASN A 628 9.90 -17.79 11.71
CA ASN A 628 9.25 -17.10 12.83
C ASN A 628 8.36 -18.08 13.61
N THR A 629 9.00 -19.03 14.29
CA THR A 629 8.29 -20.13 14.98
C THR A 629 7.84 -19.77 16.41
N ASP A 630 8.17 -18.59 16.90
CA ASP A 630 7.88 -18.14 18.27
C ASP A 630 6.41 -17.74 18.46
N SER A 631 5.90 -17.83 19.69
CA SER A 631 4.48 -17.65 19.99
C SER A 631 3.92 -16.27 19.63
N GLU A 632 4.73 -15.22 19.69
CA GLU A 632 4.31 -13.86 19.35
C GLU A 632 4.04 -13.70 17.85
N ASP A 633 4.93 -14.21 16.99
CA ASP A 633 4.73 -14.21 15.54
C ASP A 633 3.56 -15.10 15.13
N GLN A 634 3.39 -16.25 15.80
CA GLN A 634 2.27 -17.15 15.56
C GLN A 634 0.93 -16.53 16.01
N ALA A 635 0.94 -15.64 17.02
CA ALA A 635 -0.24 -14.91 17.47
C ALA A 635 -0.75 -13.90 16.43
N LEU A 636 0.07 -13.48 15.46
CA LEU A 636 -0.36 -12.61 14.37
C LEU A 636 -1.50 -13.21 13.54
N LEU A 637 -1.52 -14.53 13.35
CA LEU A 637 -2.65 -15.20 12.66
C LEU A 637 -3.93 -15.09 13.47
N GLN A 638 -3.83 -15.23 14.81
CA GLN A 638 -4.98 -15.12 15.68
C GLN A 638 -5.51 -13.69 15.72
N LEU A 639 -4.63 -12.69 15.85
CA LEU A 639 -4.99 -11.28 15.75
C LEU A 639 -5.67 -10.99 14.40
N ALA A 640 -5.14 -11.55 13.31
CA ALA A 640 -5.76 -11.41 12.01
C ALA A 640 -7.17 -11.99 11.94
N LEU A 641 -7.37 -13.19 12.48
CA LEU A 641 -8.69 -13.80 12.60
C LEU A 641 -9.64 -12.99 13.49
N ASP A 642 -9.13 -12.31 14.52
CA ASP A 642 -9.90 -11.53 15.49
C ASP A 642 -10.37 -10.18 14.90
N GLU A 643 -9.49 -9.51 14.15
CA GLU A 643 -9.76 -8.18 13.56
C GLU A 643 -10.44 -8.25 12.19
N CYS A 644 -10.44 -9.41 11.53
CA CYS A 644 -10.99 -9.55 10.19
C CYS A 644 -12.51 -9.38 10.18
N THR A 645 -13.01 -8.47 9.33
CA THR A 645 -14.43 -8.33 9.00
C THR A 645 -14.73 -8.99 7.65
N ILE A 646 -16.00 -9.38 7.41
CA ILE A 646 -16.44 -9.92 6.12
C ILE A 646 -16.14 -8.94 4.98
N ASP A 647 -16.31 -7.64 5.19
CA ASP A 647 -16.10 -6.60 4.18
C ASP A 647 -14.61 -6.45 3.81
N ASN A 648 -13.72 -6.49 4.81
CA ASN A 648 -12.27 -6.46 4.58
C ASN A 648 -11.80 -7.72 3.85
N LEU A 649 -12.34 -8.89 4.23
CA LEU A 649 -12.04 -10.16 3.57
C LEU A 649 -12.51 -10.17 2.12
N ALA A 650 -13.73 -9.71 1.86
CA ALA A 650 -14.29 -9.59 0.51
C ALA A 650 -13.48 -8.62 -0.36
N SER A 651 -13.09 -7.47 0.19
CA SER A 651 -12.26 -6.48 -0.50
C SER A 651 -10.87 -7.05 -0.81
N GLY A 652 -10.23 -7.74 0.13
CA GLY A 652 -8.93 -8.38 -0.06
C GLY A 652 -8.96 -9.53 -1.08
N MET A 653 -10.09 -10.25 -1.20
CA MET A 653 -10.28 -11.28 -2.23
C MET A 653 -10.45 -10.68 -3.65
N ILE A 654 -10.93 -9.44 -3.75
CA ILE A 654 -11.01 -8.72 -5.02
C ILE A 654 -9.65 -8.15 -5.39
N ASP A 655 -9.02 -7.42 -4.46
CA ASP A 655 -7.69 -6.86 -4.65
C ASP A 655 -6.86 -6.91 -3.37
N LEU A 656 -5.96 -7.88 -3.32
CA LEU A 656 -5.04 -8.05 -2.21
C LEU A 656 -3.95 -6.95 -2.16
N SER A 657 -3.77 -6.16 -3.23
CA SER A 657 -2.71 -5.13 -3.27
C SER A 657 -3.06 -3.85 -2.50
N SER A 658 -4.34 -3.61 -2.23
CA SER A 658 -4.84 -2.52 -1.38
C SER A 658 -5.17 -2.98 0.05
N ALA A 659 -4.93 -4.25 0.36
CA ALA A 659 -5.32 -4.86 1.62
C ALA A 659 -4.27 -4.63 2.72
N SER A 660 -4.67 -4.70 3.99
CA SER A 660 -3.75 -4.53 5.12
C SER A 660 -2.79 -5.72 5.24
N GLU A 661 -1.69 -5.56 5.98
CA GLU A 661 -0.77 -6.68 6.30
C GLU A 661 -1.51 -7.86 6.95
N ILE A 662 -2.58 -7.58 7.69
CA ILE A 662 -3.45 -8.56 8.34
C ILE A 662 -4.19 -9.40 7.30
N SER A 663 -4.65 -8.80 6.19
CA SER A 663 -5.29 -9.52 5.09
C SER A 663 -4.32 -10.46 4.38
N HIS A 664 -3.02 -10.11 4.29
CA HIS A 664 -2.00 -10.99 3.71
C HIS A 664 -1.71 -12.25 4.54
N SER A 665 -2.04 -12.26 5.83
CA SER A 665 -1.96 -13.44 6.69
C SER A 665 -3.12 -14.43 6.48
N LEU A 666 -4.25 -13.94 5.97
CA LEU A 666 -5.47 -14.74 5.77
C LEU A 666 -5.72 -15.10 4.31
N LEU A 667 -5.17 -14.33 3.37
CA LEU A 667 -5.37 -14.44 1.94
C LEU A 667 -4.03 -14.44 1.20
N HIS A 668 -3.90 -15.33 0.22
CA HIS A 668 -2.72 -15.44 -0.63
C HIS A 668 -3.07 -15.14 -2.09
N GLN A 669 -2.21 -14.34 -2.72
CA GLN A 669 -2.17 -14.15 -4.16
C GLN A 669 -1.60 -15.40 -4.83
N THR A 670 -2.38 -16.06 -5.69
CA THR A 670 -1.88 -17.17 -6.52
C THR A 670 -1.20 -16.67 -7.79
N VAL A 671 -0.52 -17.59 -8.49
CA VAL A 671 0.27 -17.30 -9.67
C VAL A 671 -0.17 -18.24 -10.79
N GLU A 672 -0.43 -17.66 -11.96
CA GLU A 672 -0.79 -18.40 -13.18
C GLU A 672 0.45 -18.70 -14.04
N ALA A 673 0.25 -19.48 -15.11
CA ALA A 673 1.30 -19.79 -16.07
C ALA A 673 2.00 -18.53 -16.58
N GLY A 674 3.33 -18.62 -16.75
CA GLY A 674 4.15 -17.47 -17.12
C GLY A 674 4.37 -16.46 -15.99
N TYR A 675 4.07 -16.83 -14.74
CA TYR A 675 4.25 -16.01 -13.54
C TYR A 675 3.38 -14.75 -13.52
N LEU A 676 2.16 -14.86 -14.05
CA LEU A 676 1.16 -13.80 -14.04
C LEU A 676 0.33 -13.80 -12.74
N ARG A 677 -0.32 -12.67 -12.44
CA ARG A 677 -1.21 -12.54 -11.28
C ARG A 677 -2.41 -13.48 -11.44
N GLY A 678 -2.55 -14.45 -10.54
CA GLY A 678 -3.72 -15.34 -10.49
C GLY A 678 -4.85 -14.81 -9.60
N PRO A 679 -5.84 -15.64 -9.26
CA PRO A 679 -6.86 -15.31 -8.27
C PRO A 679 -6.28 -15.23 -6.84
N VAL A 680 -6.96 -14.50 -5.95
CA VAL A 680 -6.68 -14.51 -4.51
C VAL A 680 -7.44 -15.67 -3.87
N VAL A 681 -6.76 -16.42 -3.01
CA VAL A 681 -7.33 -17.57 -2.27
C VAL A 681 -7.08 -17.42 -0.78
N PHE A 682 -7.75 -18.21 0.05
CA PHE A 682 -7.42 -18.28 1.47
C PHE A 682 -5.99 -18.80 1.69
N ALA A 683 -5.36 -18.35 2.76
CA ALA A 683 -4.01 -18.77 3.13
C ALA A 683 -3.92 -20.29 3.28
N SER A 684 -4.97 -20.90 3.83
CA SER A 684 -5.16 -22.34 3.97
C SER A 684 -6.64 -22.72 4.11
N ASP A 685 -6.94 -24.00 3.91
CA ASP A 685 -8.27 -24.56 4.18
C ASP A 685 -8.67 -24.39 5.66
N TRP A 686 -7.69 -24.41 6.58
CA TRP A 686 -7.91 -24.19 8.00
C TRP A 686 -8.37 -22.76 8.28
N VAL A 687 -7.70 -21.76 7.72
CA VAL A 687 -8.08 -20.34 7.87
C VAL A 687 -9.48 -20.09 7.33
N GLN A 688 -9.80 -20.67 6.17
CA GLN A 688 -11.13 -20.59 5.59
C GLN A 688 -12.20 -21.14 6.55
N ALA A 689 -11.96 -22.33 7.12
CA ALA A 689 -12.89 -22.97 8.05
C ALA A 689 -13.07 -22.14 9.34
N GLU A 690 -12.00 -21.58 9.89
CA GLU A 690 -12.03 -20.80 11.13
C GLU A 690 -12.81 -19.48 10.97
N LEU A 691 -12.56 -18.75 9.88
CA LEU A 691 -13.30 -17.53 9.55
C LEU A 691 -14.80 -17.80 9.36
N ILE A 692 -15.13 -18.86 8.62
CA ILE A 692 -16.52 -19.27 8.41
C ILE A 692 -17.19 -19.59 9.76
N ASN A 693 -16.54 -20.37 10.62
CA ASN A 693 -17.08 -20.70 11.92
C ASN A 693 -17.31 -19.44 12.78
N ARG A 694 -16.36 -18.50 12.77
CA ARG A 694 -16.46 -17.27 13.56
C ARG A 694 -17.62 -16.37 13.12
N TYR A 695 -17.79 -16.12 11.83
CA TYR A 695 -18.84 -15.23 11.34
C TYR A 695 -20.25 -15.77 11.61
N LEU A 696 -20.40 -17.09 11.63
CA LEU A 696 -21.68 -17.72 11.94
C LEU A 696 -22.09 -17.61 13.42
N HIS A 697 -21.13 -17.41 14.33
CA HIS A 697 -21.41 -17.27 15.76
C HIS A 697 -21.77 -15.84 16.18
N PHE A 698 -21.24 -14.80 15.50
CA PHE A 698 -21.31 -13.43 16.01
C PHE A 698 -22.19 -12.45 15.22
N THR A 699 -22.49 -12.68 13.93
CA THR A 699 -23.14 -11.64 13.10
C THR A 699 -24.08 -12.19 12.01
N LYS A 700 -25.25 -12.72 12.41
CA LYS A 700 -26.30 -13.18 11.47
C LYS A 700 -26.67 -12.13 10.41
N HIS A 701 -26.81 -10.87 10.79
CA HIS A 701 -27.20 -9.79 9.87
C HIS A 701 -26.11 -9.41 8.86
N LYS A 702 -24.82 -9.46 9.21
CA LYS A 702 -23.74 -9.15 8.26
C LYS A 702 -23.49 -10.27 7.26
N VAL A 703 -23.60 -11.52 7.72
CA VAL A 703 -23.58 -12.71 6.83
C VAL A 703 -24.72 -12.61 5.82
N HIS A 704 -25.91 -12.19 6.25
CA HIS A 704 -27.05 -11.89 5.38
C HIS A 704 -26.69 -10.85 4.31
N ASP A 705 -26.26 -9.66 4.72
CA ASP A 705 -26.02 -8.54 3.82
C ASP A 705 -24.95 -8.88 2.78
N PHE A 706 -23.89 -9.57 3.23
CA PHE A 706 -22.85 -10.06 2.34
C PHE A 706 -23.34 -11.11 1.35
N LEU A 707 -24.11 -12.12 1.78
CA LEU A 707 -24.62 -13.16 0.89
C LEU A 707 -25.56 -12.58 -0.19
N ALA A 708 -26.33 -11.54 0.16
CA ALA A 708 -27.18 -10.80 -0.76
C ALA A 708 -26.34 -9.93 -1.74
N ALA A 709 -25.35 -9.19 -1.24
CA ALA A 709 -24.53 -8.28 -2.05
C ALA A 709 -23.51 -8.99 -2.95
N SER A 710 -23.02 -10.17 -2.54
CA SER A 710 -22.02 -10.96 -3.28
C SER A 710 -22.59 -11.73 -4.49
N GLY A 711 -23.89 -11.60 -4.75
CA GLY A 711 -24.56 -12.22 -5.90
C GLY A 711 -23.98 -11.75 -7.23
N GLY A 712 -23.24 -12.63 -7.92
CA GLY A 712 -22.73 -12.38 -9.27
C GLY A 712 -21.27 -11.97 -9.36
N THR A 713 -20.51 -11.94 -8.26
CA THR A 713 -19.08 -11.59 -8.27
C THR A 713 -18.21 -12.86 -8.30
N PRO A 714 -17.51 -13.18 -9.41
CA PRO A 714 -16.78 -14.45 -9.54
C PRO A 714 -15.63 -14.62 -8.54
N THR A 715 -14.96 -13.53 -8.16
CA THR A 715 -13.79 -13.55 -7.27
C THR A 715 -14.12 -13.98 -5.84
N ILE A 716 -15.34 -13.72 -5.37
CA ILE A 716 -15.81 -14.10 -4.02
C ILE A 716 -16.83 -15.26 -4.06
N ALA A 717 -17.09 -15.84 -5.23
CA ALA A 717 -18.12 -16.86 -5.40
C ALA A 717 -17.84 -18.13 -4.58
N ALA A 718 -16.56 -18.53 -4.46
CA ALA A 718 -16.15 -19.67 -3.65
C ALA A 718 -16.39 -19.43 -2.15
N PHE A 719 -16.05 -18.23 -1.66
CA PHE A 719 -16.30 -17.85 -0.26
C PHE A 719 -17.80 -17.74 0.03
N ARG A 720 -18.56 -17.10 -0.88
CA ARG A 720 -20.02 -17.04 -0.82
C ARG A 720 -20.64 -18.44 -0.74
N GLY A 721 -20.16 -19.37 -1.57
CA GLY A 721 -20.60 -20.76 -1.58
C GLY A 721 -20.35 -21.46 -0.24
N ALA A 722 -19.11 -21.39 0.27
CA ALA A 722 -18.73 -22.03 1.53
C ALA A 722 -19.47 -21.43 2.75
N LEU A 723 -19.66 -20.11 2.77
CA LEU A 723 -20.42 -19.43 3.83
C LEU A 723 -21.90 -19.80 3.78
N TRP A 724 -22.49 -19.87 2.57
CA TRP A 724 -23.88 -20.30 2.36
C TRP A 724 -24.10 -21.74 2.80
N GLU A 725 -23.21 -22.65 2.39
CA GLU A 725 -23.26 -24.07 2.74
C GLU A 725 -23.30 -24.26 4.26
N ARG A 726 -22.38 -23.61 4.97
CA ARG A 726 -22.32 -23.71 6.43
C ARG A 726 -23.52 -23.06 7.12
N TYR A 727 -24.00 -21.90 6.65
CA TYR A 727 -25.21 -21.26 7.16
C TYR A 727 -26.44 -22.16 6.99
N ALA A 728 -26.59 -22.79 5.82
CA ALA A 728 -27.69 -23.68 5.51
C ALA A 728 -27.71 -24.90 6.44
N HIS A 729 -26.55 -25.53 6.71
CA HIS A 729 -26.48 -26.63 7.67
C HIS A 729 -26.97 -26.22 9.07
N VAL A 730 -26.56 -25.05 9.57
CA VAL A 730 -26.99 -24.54 10.89
C VAL A 730 -28.48 -24.24 10.91
N ALA A 731 -29.02 -23.66 9.83
CA ALA A 731 -30.44 -23.32 9.72
C ALA A 731 -31.32 -24.58 9.65
N LEU A 732 -30.95 -25.56 8.83
CA LEU A 732 -31.70 -26.81 8.67
C LEU A 732 -31.70 -27.64 9.96
N GLN A 733 -30.57 -27.70 10.68
CA GLN A 733 -30.47 -28.42 11.95
C GLN A 733 -31.38 -27.83 13.03
N ARG A 734 -31.53 -26.50 13.08
CA ARG A 734 -32.39 -25.82 14.05
C ARG A 734 -33.89 -26.01 13.79
N GLY A 735 -34.26 -26.43 12.58
CA GLY A 735 -35.66 -26.48 12.17
C GLY A 735 -36.30 -25.10 12.05
N GLY A 736 -37.61 -25.07 11.82
CA GLY A 736 -38.41 -23.86 11.63
C GLY A 736 -39.32 -23.93 10.39
N THR A 737 -39.95 -22.80 10.08
CA THR A 737 -40.84 -22.68 8.92
C THR A 737 -40.11 -22.02 7.75
N PHE A 738 -40.09 -22.69 6.59
CA PHE A 738 -39.34 -22.26 5.41
C PHE A 738 -40.25 -22.15 4.19
N SER A 739 -39.87 -21.31 3.23
CA SER A 739 -40.64 -21.13 2.00
C SER A 739 -40.07 -22.00 0.88
N CYS A 740 -40.93 -22.73 0.18
CA CYS A 740 -40.56 -23.68 -0.85
C CYS A 740 -41.35 -23.45 -2.14
N ARG A 741 -40.77 -23.78 -3.30
CA ARG A 741 -41.49 -23.92 -4.57
C ARG A 741 -41.30 -25.31 -5.13
N ASP A 742 -42.37 -25.89 -5.67
CA ASP A 742 -42.29 -27.11 -6.48
C ASP A 742 -41.66 -26.74 -7.83
N LEU A 743 -40.52 -27.35 -8.18
CA LEU A 743 -39.84 -27.07 -9.46
C LEU A 743 -40.47 -27.83 -10.64
N GLN A 744 -41.50 -28.64 -10.39
CA GLN A 744 -42.19 -29.44 -11.40
C GLN A 744 -43.53 -28.83 -11.82
N ASP A 745 -44.09 -27.97 -10.98
CA ASP A 745 -45.31 -27.23 -11.22
C ASP A 745 -45.01 -25.73 -11.12
N ALA A 746 -44.71 -25.12 -12.27
CA ALA A 746 -44.32 -23.70 -12.35
C ALA A 746 -45.49 -22.74 -12.04
N GLU A 747 -46.73 -23.22 -12.09
CA GLU A 747 -47.95 -22.45 -11.78
C GLU A 747 -48.24 -22.45 -10.26
N ALA A 748 -47.71 -23.43 -9.52
CA ALA A 748 -47.83 -23.48 -8.07
C ALA A 748 -46.97 -22.40 -7.39
N GLY A 749 -47.62 -21.45 -6.73
CA GLY A 749 -46.96 -20.43 -5.90
C GLY A 749 -46.17 -21.02 -4.73
N PRO A 750 -45.31 -20.23 -4.07
CA PRO A 750 -44.52 -20.70 -2.94
C PRO A 750 -45.40 -21.13 -1.76
N PHE A 751 -45.12 -22.29 -1.19
CA PHE A 751 -45.77 -22.83 0.01
C PHE A 751 -44.79 -22.83 1.21
N LYS A 752 -45.31 -23.06 2.41
CA LYS A 752 -44.49 -23.17 3.64
C LYS A 752 -44.32 -24.63 4.03
N ILE A 753 -43.10 -25.01 4.41
CA ILE A 753 -42.76 -26.32 4.99
C ILE A 753 -42.19 -26.13 6.38
N GLU A 754 -42.61 -26.95 7.34
CA GLU A 754 -42.06 -26.97 8.69
C GLU A 754 -41.06 -28.11 8.82
N LEU A 755 -39.87 -27.79 9.31
CA LEU A 755 -38.86 -28.77 9.70
C LEU A 755 -38.75 -28.76 11.22
N GLU A 756 -38.88 -29.94 11.83
CA GLU A 756 -38.62 -30.09 13.26
C GLU A 756 -37.14 -29.87 13.57
N PRO A 757 -36.80 -29.25 14.71
CA PRO A 757 -35.41 -29.17 15.18
C PRO A 757 -34.80 -30.57 15.31
N CYS A 758 -33.60 -30.75 14.78
CA CYS A 758 -32.89 -32.02 14.88
C CYS A 758 -32.29 -32.18 16.28
N SER A 759 -32.40 -33.38 16.84
CA SER A 759 -31.93 -33.68 18.21
C SER A 759 -30.39 -33.72 18.30
N SER A 760 -29.73 -34.10 17.21
CA SER A 760 -28.29 -34.17 17.08
C SER A 760 -27.87 -34.13 15.61
N SER A 761 -26.56 -34.07 15.34
CA SER A 761 -26.00 -34.12 13.99
C SER A 761 -24.83 -35.08 13.89
N VAL A 762 -24.68 -35.75 12.75
CA VAL A 762 -23.57 -36.67 12.46
C VAL A 762 -22.94 -36.37 11.10
N GLY A 763 -21.62 -36.50 11.04
CA GLY A 763 -20.87 -36.33 9.79
C GLY A 763 -20.81 -37.63 9.00
N LEU A 764 -21.28 -37.59 7.76
CA LEU A 764 -21.33 -38.72 6.83
C LEU A 764 -20.11 -38.69 5.93
N TRP A 765 -19.32 -39.77 5.95
CA TRP A 765 -18.15 -39.94 5.08
C TRP A 765 -18.50 -40.76 3.85
N TYR A 766 -19.42 -41.72 4.01
CA TYR A 766 -19.85 -42.68 3.01
C TYR A 766 -21.39 -42.83 2.99
N LEU A 767 -21.94 -43.27 1.87
CA LEU A 767 -23.38 -43.52 1.72
C LEU A 767 -23.95 -44.54 2.72
N GLN A 768 -23.12 -45.48 3.18
CA GLN A 768 -23.50 -46.50 4.16
C GLN A 768 -23.77 -45.90 5.55
N ASP A 769 -23.21 -44.73 5.84
CA ASP A 769 -23.39 -44.02 7.11
C ASP A 769 -24.84 -43.53 7.25
N ILE A 770 -25.54 -43.27 6.14
CA ILE A 770 -26.96 -42.86 6.15
C ILE A 770 -27.83 -43.97 6.77
N THR A 771 -27.51 -45.24 6.49
CA THR A 771 -28.28 -46.38 6.99
C THR A 771 -27.87 -46.74 8.41
N THR A 772 -26.57 -46.70 8.70
CA THR A 772 -25.96 -47.22 9.93
C THR A 772 -25.88 -46.21 11.07
N GLN A 773 -25.84 -44.90 10.78
CA GLN A 773 -25.59 -43.86 11.77
C GLN A 773 -26.69 -42.79 11.83
N LEU A 774 -27.58 -42.72 10.83
CA LEU A 774 -28.67 -41.74 10.79
C LEU A 774 -29.99 -42.32 11.30
N ASP A 775 -30.38 -41.93 12.52
CA ASP A 775 -31.71 -42.19 13.07
C ASP A 775 -32.70 -41.06 12.75
N ASN A 776 -34.00 -41.32 12.98
CA ASN A 776 -35.05 -40.33 12.75
C ASN A 776 -34.81 -39.09 13.64
N GLY A 777 -34.86 -37.90 13.04
CA GLY A 777 -34.61 -36.64 13.74
C GLY A 777 -33.13 -36.28 13.96
N VAL A 778 -32.19 -37.06 13.41
CA VAL A 778 -30.76 -36.74 13.38
C VAL A 778 -30.39 -36.09 12.04
N TYR A 779 -29.63 -35.00 12.10
CA TYR A 779 -29.15 -34.29 10.92
C TYR A 779 -27.85 -34.88 10.38
N GLY A 780 -27.84 -35.39 9.15
CA GLY A 780 -26.64 -35.85 8.47
C GLY A 780 -26.06 -34.79 7.54
N TRP A 781 -24.78 -34.44 7.68
CA TRP A 781 -24.08 -33.62 6.68
C TRP A 781 -22.94 -34.41 6.02
N GLY A 782 -22.64 -34.14 4.76
CA GLY A 782 -21.52 -34.76 4.04
C GLY A 782 -20.17 -34.16 4.43
N ARG A 783 -19.17 -35.01 4.73
CA ARG A 783 -17.78 -34.57 4.98
C ARG A 783 -16.82 -34.85 3.82
N SER A 784 -17.20 -35.68 2.85
CA SER A 784 -16.28 -36.11 1.79
C SER A 784 -16.82 -35.83 0.39
N LYS A 785 -15.90 -35.57 -0.55
CA LYS A 785 -16.19 -35.48 -1.99
C LYS A 785 -16.76 -36.79 -2.59
N ASN A 786 -16.81 -37.88 -1.81
CA ASN A 786 -17.35 -39.18 -2.22
C ASN A 786 -18.87 -39.30 -2.04
N LEU A 787 -19.54 -38.26 -1.53
CA LEU A 787 -21.00 -38.07 -1.58
C LEU A 787 -21.39 -36.99 -2.63
N PRO A 788 -20.99 -37.11 -3.92
CA PRO A 788 -20.97 -36.00 -4.89
C PRO A 788 -22.36 -35.55 -5.39
N ALA A 789 -23.45 -35.92 -4.72
CA ALA A 789 -24.80 -35.66 -5.18
C ALA A 789 -25.70 -34.99 -4.13
N ILE A 790 -25.33 -35.00 -2.84
CA ILE A 790 -26.17 -34.57 -1.72
C ILE A 790 -25.30 -34.06 -0.58
N ASP A 791 -25.59 -32.87 -0.08
CA ASP A 791 -24.81 -32.21 0.98
C ASP A 791 -25.36 -32.52 2.38
N ALA A 792 -26.68 -32.75 2.52
CA ALA A 792 -27.29 -33.16 3.78
C ALA A 792 -28.50 -34.09 3.64
N VAL A 793 -28.77 -34.85 4.70
CA VAL A 793 -29.81 -35.88 4.75
C VAL A 793 -30.55 -35.79 6.09
N VAL A 794 -31.88 -35.90 6.05
CA VAL A 794 -32.73 -36.09 7.24
C VAL A 794 -33.71 -37.23 6.96
N GLN A 795 -33.63 -38.28 7.78
CA GLN A 795 -34.55 -39.42 7.70
C GLN A 795 -35.98 -38.98 8.10
N PRO A 796 -37.04 -39.59 7.50
CA PRO A 796 -36.99 -40.74 6.61
C PRO A 796 -36.92 -40.39 5.10
N ASP A 797 -37.11 -39.14 4.70
CA ASP A 797 -37.50 -38.80 3.32
C ASP A 797 -36.91 -37.50 2.74
N LYS A 798 -36.01 -36.78 3.43
CA LYS A 798 -35.51 -35.46 2.98
C LYS A 798 -34.03 -35.49 2.63
N LEU A 799 -33.73 -35.05 1.41
CA LEU A 799 -32.39 -34.86 0.88
C LEU A 799 -32.19 -33.38 0.56
N PHE A 800 -31.04 -32.83 0.92
CA PHE A 800 -30.70 -31.43 0.71
C PHE A 800 -29.44 -31.30 -0.14
N GLN A 801 -29.55 -30.53 -1.22
CA GLN A 801 -28.41 -30.04 -2.00
C GLN A 801 -28.31 -28.53 -1.79
N ILE A 802 -27.20 -28.06 -1.25
CA ILE A 802 -26.96 -26.66 -0.94
C ILE A 802 -26.14 -26.04 -2.07
N THR A 803 -26.62 -24.93 -2.64
CA THR A 803 -25.90 -24.28 -3.74
C THR A 803 -26.22 -22.79 -3.84
N VAL A 804 -25.26 -22.05 -4.39
CA VAL A 804 -25.40 -20.63 -4.75
C VAL A 804 -25.51 -20.42 -6.27
N LEU A 805 -25.40 -21.49 -7.06
CA LEU A 805 -25.50 -21.45 -8.52
C LEU A 805 -26.96 -21.55 -8.97
N GLY A 806 -27.28 -21.03 -10.16
CA GLY A 806 -28.63 -21.18 -10.76
C GLY A 806 -28.84 -22.48 -11.53
N ASP A 807 -27.75 -23.14 -11.94
CA ASP A 807 -27.73 -24.43 -12.62
C ASP A 807 -26.74 -25.35 -11.87
N HIS A 808 -27.25 -26.48 -11.38
CA HIS A 808 -26.52 -27.48 -10.62
C HIS A 808 -26.82 -28.88 -11.17
N ARG A 809 -25.86 -29.46 -11.90
CA ARG A 809 -26.01 -30.78 -12.50
C ARG A 809 -25.96 -31.87 -11.44
N ILE A 810 -27.04 -32.65 -11.34
CA ILE A 810 -27.14 -33.74 -10.37
C ILE A 810 -26.45 -34.99 -10.91
N ASN A 811 -25.60 -35.61 -10.09
CA ASN A 811 -25.06 -36.94 -10.36
C ASN A 811 -26.13 -38.01 -10.09
N ALA A 812 -26.73 -38.53 -11.15
CA ALA A 812 -27.84 -39.49 -11.07
C ALA A 812 -27.50 -40.75 -10.28
N LYS A 813 -26.29 -41.31 -10.45
CA LYS A 813 -25.86 -42.52 -9.73
C LYS A 813 -25.72 -42.28 -8.23
N GLY A 814 -25.17 -41.12 -7.85
CA GLY A 814 -25.04 -40.73 -6.44
C GLY A 814 -26.41 -40.51 -5.78
N LEU A 815 -27.33 -39.82 -6.47
CA LEU A 815 -28.68 -39.57 -5.98
C LEU A 815 -29.46 -40.88 -5.79
N THR A 816 -29.45 -41.80 -6.76
CA THR A 816 -30.17 -43.08 -6.62
C THR A 816 -29.67 -43.88 -5.42
N ASN A 817 -28.36 -43.90 -5.20
CA ASN A 817 -27.79 -44.66 -4.08
C ASN A 817 -28.14 -44.04 -2.72
N ALA A 818 -28.20 -42.70 -2.62
CA ALA A 818 -28.64 -42.06 -1.39
C ALA A 818 -30.12 -42.32 -1.10
N VAL A 819 -30.99 -42.25 -2.13
CA VAL A 819 -32.42 -42.60 -2.01
C VAL A 819 -32.60 -44.05 -1.52
N ARG A 820 -31.77 -44.98 -2.01
CA ARG A 820 -31.77 -46.38 -1.53
C ARG A 820 -31.36 -46.55 -0.07
N ALA A 821 -30.54 -45.64 0.46
CA ALA A 821 -30.08 -45.69 1.84
C ALA A 821 -31.10 -45.09 2.83
N MET A 822 -32.16 -44.44 2.34
CA MET A 822 -33.23 -43.87 3.17
C MET A 822 -34.15 -44.98 3.71
N ARG A 823 -34.65 -44.81 4.94
CA ARG A 823 -35.52 -45.79 5.64
C ARG A 823 -37.00 -45.68 5.23
N GLY A 824 -37.37 -44.67 4.44
CA GLY A 824 -38.74 -44.46 3.95
C GLY A 824 -39.10 -45.38 2.78
N GLU A 825 -39.47 -46.64 3.04
CA GLU A 825 -39.85 -47.59 1.98
C GLU A 825 -41.21 -47.28 1.30
N GLN A 826 -42.03 -46.37 1.86
CA GLN A 826 -43.35 -45.98 1.31
C GLN A 826 -43.58 -44.47 1.08
N GLN A 827 -42.65 -43.58 1.48
CA GLN A 827 -42.77 -42.14 1.24
C GLN A 827 -41.91 -41.71 0.04
N ALA A 828 -42.44 -40.83 -0.81
CA ALA A 828 -41.69 -40.26 -1.92
C ALA A 828 -40.55 -39.39 -1.36
N VAL A 829 -39.30 -39.78 -1.60
CA VAL A 829 -38.13 -39.03 -1.15
C VAL A 829 -38.09 -37.69 -1.87
N GLN A 830 -37.93 -36.61 -1.10
CA GLN A 830 -37.95 -35.24 -1.59
C GLN A 830 -36.53 -34.68 -1.67
N LEU A 831 -36.18 -34.10 -2.82
CA LEU A 831 -34.90 -33.43 -3.02
C LEU A 831 -35.10 -31.91 -2.96
N PHE A 832 -34.49 -31.29 -1.96
CA PHE A 832 -34.53 -29.85 -1.72
C PHE A 832 -33.23 -29.19 -2.16
N PHE A 833 -33.33 -28.22 -3.07
CA PHE A 833 -32.24 -27.32 -3.40
C PHE A 833 -32.30 -26.10 -2.49
N VAL A 834 -31.30 -25.96 -1.61
CA VAL A 834 -31.22 -24.89 -0.63
C VAL A 834 -30.39 -23.75 -1.21
N VAL A 835 -31.08 -22.68 -1.60
CA VAL A 835 -30.48 -21.56 -2.36
C VAL A 835 -30.73 -20.22 -1.69
N PRO A 836 -29.86 -19.22 -1.88
CA PRO A 836 -30.08 -17.91 -1.30
C PRO A 836 -31.24 -17.14 -1.96
N PRO A 837 -31.80 -16.13 -1.28
CA PRO A 837 -33.02 -15.44 -1.73
C PRO A 837 -32.93 -14.81 -3.13
N ASP A 838 -31.75 -14.38 -3.57
CA ASP A 838 -31.48 -13.83 -4.90
C ASP A 838 -31.49 -14.89 -6.02
N VAL A 839 -31.37 -16.16 -5.67
CA VAL A 839 -31.45 -17.29 -6.60
C VAL A 839 -32.84 -17.92 -6.58
N PHE A 840 -33.52 -17.85 -5.43
CA PHE A 840 -34.78 -18.56 -5.19
C PHE A 840 -35.87 -18.36 -6.24
N SER A 841 -36.12 -17.13 -6.69
CA SER A 841 -37.19 -16.83 -7.66
C SER A 841 -36.90 -17.36 -9.07
N ARG A 842 -35.62 -17.36 -9.46
CA ARG A 842 -35.14 -17.75 -10.80
C ARG A 842 -34.65 -19.19 -10.91
N TYR A 843 -34.55 -19.91 -9.79
CA TYR A 843 -34.07 -21.29 -9.79
C TYR A 843 -35.06 -22.21 -10.52
N THR A 844 -34.56 -23.03 -11.43
CA THR A 844 -35.37 -23.92 -12.27
C THR A 844 -35.07 -25.38 -11.99
N LYS A 845 -35.88 -26.27 -12.54
CA LYS A 845 -35.69 -27.72 -12.43
C LYS A 845 -34.34 -28.14 -12.99
N GLN A 846 -33.60 -28.91 -12.22
CA GLN A 846 -32.23 -29.31 -12.55
C GLN A 846 -32.22 -30.62 -13.34
N THR A 847 -31.40 -30.66 -14.40
CA THR A 847 -31.24 -31.86 -15.24
C THR A 847 -30.27 -32.87 -14.64
N LEU A 848 -30.62 -34.16 -14.76
CA LEU A 848 -29.77 -35.28 -14.34
C LEU A 848 -28.72 -35.59 -15.41
N LYS A 849 -27.44 -35.64 -15.02
CA LYS A 849 -26.35 -36.01 -15.93
C LYS A 849 -26.39 -37.53 -16.17
N ARG A 850 -26.92 -37.96 -17.33
CA ARG A 850 -26.92 -39.37 -17.74
C ARG A 850 -25.49 -39.88 -17.93
N ILE A 851 -25.11 -40.90 -17.15
CA ILE A 851 -23.95 -41.74 -17.44
C ILE A 851 -24.49 -42.88 -18.31
N ARG A 852 -23.83 -43.19 -19.44
CA ARG A 852 -24.21 -44.27 -20.37
C ARG A 852 -24.33 -45.62 -19.63
N VAL A 853 -25.52 -45.97 -19.14
CA VAL A 853 -26.01 -47.33 -18.90
C VAL A 853 -27.55 -47.28 -18.89
N ASP A 854 -28.20 -48.15 -19.67
CA ASP A 854 -29.66 -48.27 -19.86
C ASP A 854 -30.41 -48.94 -18.70
N LEU A 855 -30.09 -48.62 -17.45
CA LEU A 855 -30.81 -49.16 -16.30
C LEU A 855 -31.09 -48.04 -15.30
N GLU A 856 -32.31 -48.03 -14.74
CA GLU A 856 -32.83 -47.15 -13.66
C GLU A 856 -33.77 -45.98 -14.04
N ALA A 857 -34.71 -46.18 -14.97
CA ALA A 857 -35.84 -45.25 -15.15
C ALA A 857 -36.88 -45.29 -14.00
N GLU A 858 -37.02 -46.42 -13.30
CA GLU A 858 -38.08 -46.64 -12.31
C GLU A 858 -37.73 -46.16 -10.89
N HIS A 859 -36.44 -46.09 -10.54
CA HIS A 859 -35.99 -45.70 -9.19
C HIS A 859 -35.66 -44.22 -9.06
N VAL A 860 -35.21 -43.56 -10.14
CA VAL A 860 -35.08 -42.09 -10.19
C VAL A 860 -36.46 -41.41 -10.06
N ALA A 861 -37.54 -42.10 -10.44
CA ALA A 861 -38.91 -41.65 -10.23
C ALA A 861 -39.33 -41.60 -8.75
N ARG A 862 -38.63 -42.30 -7.83
CA ARG A 862 -38.90 -42.23 -6.37
C ARG A 862 -38.33 -40.99 -5.69
N ALA A 863 -37.31 -40.34 -6.25
CA ALA A 863 -36.82 -39.01 -5.83
C ALA A 863 -37.76 -37.88 -6.35
N GLY A 864 -39.05 -38.19 -6.43
CA GLY A 864 -39.94 -37.78 -7.51
C GLY A 864 -40.23 -36.29 -7.58
N LYS A 865 -39.90 -35.51 -6.55
CA LYS A 865 -40.13 -34.06 -6.51
C LYS A 865 -38.87 -33.28 -6.17
N GLN A 866 -38.50 -32.37 -7.06
CA GLN A 866 -37.46 -31.37 -6.82
C GLN A 866 -38.14 -30.12 -6.29
N PHE A 867 -37.67 -29.63 -5.16
CA PHE A 867 -38.13 -28.39 -4.56
C PHE A 867 -36.97 -27.42 -4.46
N VAL A 868 -37.23 -26.14 -4.59
CA VAL A 868 -36.28 -25.11 -4.17
C VAL A 868 -36.73 -24.56 -2.83
N PHE A 869 -35.77 -24.41 -1.93
CA PHE A 869 -35.95 -24.06 -0.53
C PHE A 869 -35.33 -22.68 -0.31
N ARG A 870 -36.15 -21.72 0.13
CA ARG A 870 -35.70 -20.39 0.56
C ARG A 870 -35.45 -20.45 2.05
N LEU A 871 -34.20 -20.27 2.44
CA LEU A 871 -33.90 -19.84 3.80
C LEU A 871 -34.20 -18.35 3.87
N ASN A 872 -35.21 -17.99 4.65
CA ASN A 872 -35.38 -16.61 5.10
C ASN A 872 -34.37 -16.39 6.22
N PHE A 873 -33.69 -15.26 6.14
CA PHE A 873 -32.57 -14.96 7.01
C PHE A 873 -32.94 -14.76 8.48
#